data_AF-R9C707-F1
#
_entry.id   AF-R9C707-F1
#
_cell.length_a   1.000
_cell.length_b   1.000
_cell.length_c   1.000
_cell.angle_alpha   90.00
_cell.angle_beta   90.00
_cell.angle_gamma   90.00
#
_symmetry.space_group_name_H-M   'P 1'
#
loop_
_entity.id
_entity.type
_entity.pdbx_description
1 polymer ?
#
loop_
_entity_poly.entity_id
_entity_poly.type
_entity_poly.pdbx_seq_one_letter_code
_entity_poly.pdbx_strand_id
1 'polypeptide(L)'
;MKSLEVKKDIYWVGALDPDLRIFDIIMYTPYGTSYNSYVVKGSEKTAVFETVKVEFFDQYIERLKDLDIDITNIDYIVLDHTEPDHAGSVARLLEISPNAKVVGSAAAIKFMKKIANKDIDSITVGDGDTISLGNKTLNFISAPFLHWPDSIYTYIAEDELLITCDSFGSHYSSEAIVNSRVENEEHYMDALKYYFDCIFGPYKPFVLKAIKKIENLNIDMILPGHGPVLIEEPMKIVELYRKWSTPESPALDGKKVVTIPYVSAYGYTESLAKEIAKGIEASGNIEVRLFNVIHHEISDIVNSITESDGLLCGSPTIVSELLEPIRDVLSKLNPVVHGNKLSAAFGSYGWSGEAIPRIETRLRELNMKFYGSLKINFKPSDNELEEAYEFGLGFGEILTGKKNLAPESKSKTTIKEIPTNGGLKLWKCIICGEIFESETVPEVCPVCGAGSDQFIEIERKKTTYSIDKEETYVIIGNGAAGFYAAKAIKERNESAIIKLISNELEHSYVRTQLSDLITEKIDDSFYLEKANWYKENNIVEVLGANVNSIDKDTKTIKLDNKQGIHYDKLILANGSYNFVPPTKVKFEDHEIEVNSWTYNTVKGIHTIKKLSDVESLKEQLPASKNIVIIGGGLLGLEAAWEVQKRNMNVTVVELAERMLPRQLDTDGSNLFEDLVSKTPVKVLLGEAVDFITANKAGVQSLQLKSGKQIDADIIIYSVGVRANIFLAQPLGIHCNKGVIVNPYMQTNVEDIYACGDVAELDGIYYGNWPAAIEMGKVAGANATGDKIKFEKFVSSTVFAAMNTQVFSAGTINFDDPSLEKIGSIDTLNNKYSKLFFYNNKLVGGILIGDISSSVKIINGIQNEEDKLTVLSKGTI
;
A
#
# COMPACT_ATOMS: atom_id res chain seq x y z
N MET A 1 -49.65 8.94 22.60
CA MET A 1 -49.44 8.15 23.83
C MET A 1 -48.67 9.01 24.82
N LYS A 2 -48.92 8.88 26.13
CA LYS A 2 -48.20 9.62 27.18
C LYS A 2 -46.76 9.11 27.37
N SER A 3 -46.00 9.80 28.21
CA SER A 3 -44.78 9.28 28.83
C SER A 3 -45.08 8.06 29.74
N LEU A 4 -44.05 7.28 30.08
CA LEU A 4 -44.17 6.18 31.05
C LEU A 4 -43.05 6.24 32.08
N GLU A 5 -43.39 6.35 33.37
CA GLU A 5 -42.44 6.10 34.46
C GLU A 5 -42.15 4.60 34.53
N VAL A 6 -40.91 4.20 34.22
CA VAL A 6 -40.47 2.79 34.26
C VAL A 6 -39.86 2.44 35.62
N LYS A 7 -39.19 3.41 36.26
CA LYS A 7 -38.68 3.37 37.63
C LYS A 7 -38.77 4.78 38.21
N LYS A 8 -38.71 4.95 39.55
CA LYS A 8 -38.90 6.27 40.17
C LYS A 8 -37.89 7.29 39.61
N ASP A 9 -38.41 8.43 39.17
CA ASP A 9 -37.63 9.53 38.56
C ASP A 9 -36.98 9.15 37.20
N ILE A 10 -37.37 8.03 36.58
CA ILE A 10 -36.84 7.49 35.32
C ILE A 10 -37.99 7.16 34.35
N TYR A 11 -38.00 7.81 33.19
CA TYR A 11 -39.15 7.82 32.28
C TYR A 11 -38.75 7.43 30.86
N TRP A 12 -39.56 6.60 30.20
CA TRP A 12 -39.54 6.42 28.75
C TRP A 12 -40.35 7.55 28.06
N VAL A 13 -39.76 8.14 27.02
CA VAL A 13 -40.33 9.25 26.22
C VAL A 13 -40.20 9.03 24.71
N GLY A 14 -39.76 7.84 24.28
CA GLY A 14 -39.49 7.48 22.89
C GLY A 14 -40.71 7.47 21.96
N ALA A 15 -40.57 6.83 20.79
CA ALA A 15 -41.61 6.71 19.78
C ALA A 15 -41.89 5.25 19.39
N LEU A 16 -43.06 5.00 18.82
CA LEU A 16 -43.47 3.71 18.27
C LEU A 16 -43.66 3.82 16.77
N ASP A 17 -43.15 2.83 16.03
CA ASP A 17 -43.27 2.69 14.59
C ASP A 17 -43.80 1.28 14.25
N PRO A 18 -45.11 1.03 14.45
CA PRO A 18 -45.70 -0.29 14.24
C PRO A 18 -45.87 -0.64 12.75
N ASP A 19 -45.67 0.32 11.84
CA ASP A 19 -45.88 0.17 10.39
C ASP A 19 -44.59 -0.02 9.59
N LEU A 20 -43.42 0.24 10.18
CA LEU A 20 -42.13 -0.11 9.58
C LEU A 20 -42.07 -1.61 9.24
N ARG A 21 -41.73 -1.95 7.99
CA ARG A 21 -41.52 -3.35 7.54
C ARG A 21 -40.12 -3.65 7.04
N ILE A 22 -39.32 -2.61 6.76
CA ILE A 22 -37.91 -2.73 6.40
C ILE A 22 -37.14 -1.67 7.21
N PHE A 23 -36.30 -2.11 8.13
CA PHE A 23 -35.33 -1.27 8.83
C PHE A 23 -34.04 -1.19 8.00
N ASP A 24 -33.48 0.01 7.90
CA ASP A 24 -32.26 0.38 7.15
C ASP A 24 -32.02 -0.39 5.84
N ILE A 25 -33.08 -0.39 5.02
CA ILE A 25 -33.18 -0.97 3.67
C ILE A 25 -32.88 -2.49 3.54
N ILE A 26 -32.50 -3.20 4.60
CA ILE A 26 -32.14 -4.63 4.55
C ILE A 26 -32.83 -5.56 5.57
N MET A 27 -33.29 -5.07 6.72
CA MET A 27 -33.84 -5.92 7.79
C MET A 27 -35.36 -5.95 7.78
N TYR A 28 -35.97 -7.14 7.67
CA TYR A 28 -37.43 -7.29 7.67
C TYR A 28 -38.01 -7.19 9.09
N THR A 29 -38.94 -6.26 9.31
CA THR A 29 -39.51 -5.96 10.63
C THR A 29 -41.02 -6.24 10.66
N PRO A 30 -41.46 -7.52 10.73
CA PRO A 30 -42.88 -7.89 10.65
C PRO A 30 -43.73 -7.30 11.78
N TYR A 31 -43.12 -6.93 12.91
CA TYR A 31 -43.79 -6.40 14.11
C TYR A 31 -43.48 -4.91 14.36
N GLY A 32 -42.94 -4.19 13.37
CA GLY A 32 -42.51 -2.79 13.53
C GLY A 32 -41.33 -2.62 14.48
N THR A 33 -41.13 -1.41 15.01
CA THR A 33 -40.11 -1.12 16.03
C THR A 33 -40.53 0.01 16.98
N SER A 34 -39.63 0.40 17.87
CA SER A 34 -39.70 1.62 18.68
C SER A 34 -38.35 2.32 18.66
N TYR A 35 -38.34 3.63 18.85
CA TYR A 35 -37.11 4.43 19.04
C TYR A 35 -37.15 4.93 20.49
N ASN A 36 -36.43 4.28 21.39
CA ASN A 36 -36.54 4.49 22.82
C ASN A 36 -35.54 5.56 23.29
N SER A 37 -36.07 6.65 23.84
CA SER A 37 -35.29 7.64 24.59
C SER A 37 -35.86 7.77 26.00
N TYR A 38 -34.98 8.11 26.94
CA TYR A 38 -35.26 8.09 28.38
C TYR A 38 -34.90 9.40 29.06
N VAL A 39 -35.63 9.76 30.12
CA VAL A 39 -35.30 10.88 30.99
C VAL A 39 -34.95 10.35 32.37
N VAL A 40 -33.77 10.69 32.86
CA VAL A 40 -33.32 10.42 34.23
C VAL A 40 -33.26 11.74 34.98
N LYS A 41 -34.15 11.93 35.96
CA LYS A 41 -34.14 13.09 36.86
C LYS A 41 -33.29 12.75 38.09
N GLY A 42 -32.20 13.47 38.29
CA GLY A 42 -31.52 13.55 39.58
C GLY A 42 -32.05 14.71 40.41
N SER A 43 -31.58 14.81 41.66
CA SER A 43 -31.96 15.86 42.61
C SER A 43 -31.40 17.23 42.28
N GLU A 44 -30.40 17.31 41.38
CA GLU A 44 -29.77 18.57 40.96
C GLU A 44 -29.87 18.79 39.44
N LYS A 45 -29.96 17.73 38.62
CA LYS A 45 -29.84 17.80 37.15
C LYS A 45 -30.72 16.77 36.44
N THR A 46 -31.06 17.05 35.18
CA THR A 46 -31.79 16.12 34.29
C THR A 46 -30.91 15.68 33.12
N ALA A 47 -30.81 14.36 32.93
CA ALA A 47 -30.20 13.76 31.76
C ALA A 47 -31.27 13.16 30.83
N VAL A 48 -31.11 13.37 29.53
CA VAL A 48 -31.92 12.74 28.47
C VAL A 48 -31.02 11.78 27.70
N PHE A 49 -31.39 10.50 27.64
CA PHE A 49 -30.66 9.45 26.93
C PHE A 49 -31.28 9.22 25.56
N GLU A 50 -30.46 9.26 24.53
CA GLU A 50 -30.85 9.23 23.12
C GLU A 50 -31.92 10.28 22.76
N THR A 51 -32.35 10.25 21.51
CA THR A 51 -33.52 10.99 21.02
C THR A 51 -34.42 10.04 20.23
N VAL A 52 -34.93 10.46 19.07
CA VAL A 52 -35.68 9.58 18.16
C VAL A 52 -35.35 9.94 16.72
N LYS A 53 -35.65 9.04 15.80
CA LYS A 53 -35.59 9.28 14.35
C LYS A 53 -36.39 10.54 14.00
N VAL A 54 -35.85 11.36 13.10
CA VAL A 54 -36.23 12.78 12.95
C VAL A 54 -37.72 13.01 12.62
N GLU A 55 -38.37 12.04 11.98
CA GLU A 55 -39.80 12.04 11.66
C GLU A 55 -40.71 11.94 12.90
N PHE A 56 -40.21 11.38 14.00
CA PHE A 56 -40.94 11.18 15.25
C PHE A 56 -40.70 12.28 16.30
N PHE A 57 -39.81 13.23 16.02
CA PHE A 57 -39.42 14.30 16.96
C PHE A 57 -40.59 15.04 17.58
N ASP A 58 -41.62 15.36 16.79
CA ASP A 58 -42.74 16.18 17.26
C ASP A 58 -43.55 15.40 18.33
N GLN A 59 -43.72 14.07 18.19
CA GLN A 59 -44.31 13.23 19.24
C GLN A 59 -43.41 13.08 20.47
N TYR A 60 -42.10 13.02 20.25
CA TYR A 60 -41.09 12.93 21.33
C TYR A 60 -41.09 14.20 22.19
N ILE A 61 -41.20 15.38 21.56
CA ILE A 61 -41.38 16.65 22.25
C ILE A 61 -42.72 16.73 23.01
N GLU A 62 -43.81 16.13 22.49
CA GLU A 62 -45.06 16.01 23.26
C GLU A 62 -44.88 15.12 24.51
N ARG A 63 -44.17 14.00 24.41
CA ARG A 63 -43.88 13.11 25.57
C ARG A 63 -42.93 13.75 26.58
N LEU A 64 -41.92 14.52 26.14
CA LEU A 64 -41.05 15.28 27.06
C LEU A 64 -41.83 16.35 27.85
N LYS A 65 -42.79 17.03 27.22
CA LYS A 65 -43.65 18.03 27.89
C LYS A 65 -44.62 17.42 28.91
N ASP A 66 -44.90 16.13 28.81
CA ASP A 66 -45.77 15.38 29.73
C ASP A 66 -45.14 15.16 31.12
N LEU A 67 -43.82 15.31 31.24
CA LEU A 67 -43.03 14.96 32.43
C LEU A 67 -42.89 16.06 33.49
N ASP A 68 -43.46 17.25 33.29
CA ASP A 68 -43.21 18.42 34.17
C ASP A 68 -41.70 18.70 34.34
N ILE A 69 -41.02 18.84 33.20
CA ILE A 69 -39.60 19.24 33.09
C ILE A 69 -39.48 20.48 32.20
N ASP A 70 -38.53 21.35 32.51
CA ASP A 70 -38.16 22.44 31.62
C ASP A 70 -37.29 21.90 30.48
N ILE A 71 -37.93 21.58 29.36
CA ILE A 71 -37.27 21.11 28.13
C ILE A 71 -36.35 22.16 27.48
N THR A 72 -36.28 23.39 28.00
CA THR A 72 -35.33 24.43 27.57
C THR A 72 -34.06 24.50 28.44
N ASN A 73 -34.05 23.75 29.56
CA ASN A 73 -32.94 23.64 30.50
C ASN A 73 -32.66 22.18 30.87
N ILE A 74 -32.40 21.35 29.86
CA ILE A 74 -31.81 20.01 30.03
C ILE A 74 -30.31 20.18 30.27
N ASP A 75 -29.74 19.52 31.29
CA ASP A 75 -28.30 19.59 31.57
C ASP A 75 -27.48 18.77 30.57
N TYR A 76 -27.92 17.53 30.32
CA TYR A 76 -27.19 16.54 29.54
C TYR A 76 -28.09 15.85 28.50
N ILE A 77 -27.59 15.75 27.27
CA ILE A 77 -28.10 14.82 26.25
C ILE A 77 -27.04 13.73 26.13
N VAL A 78 -27.29 12.57 26.71
CA VAL A 78 -26.36 11.44 26.72
C VAL A 78 -26.64 10.56 25.51
N LEU A 79 -25.58 10.25 24.79
CA LEU A 79 -25.58 9.42 23.59
C LEU A 79 -24.65 8.23 23.86
N ASP A 80 -25.28 7.13 24.23
CA ASP A 80 -24.65 5.81 24.31
C ASP A 80 -24.29 5.31 22.89
N HIS A 81 -24.97 5.83 21.84
CA HIS A 81 -24.69 5.57 20.42
C HIS A 81 -25.14 6.77 19.52
N THR A 82 -24.86 6.76 18.21
CA THR A 82 -25.12 7.91 17.30
C THR A 82 -25.69 7.59 15.92
N GLU A 83 -26.23 6.39 15.67
CA GLU A 83 -26.98 6.12 14.42
C GLU A 83 -28.23 7.04 14.33
N PRO A 84 -28.66 7.48 13.12
CA PRO A 84 -29.58 8.63 12.98
C PRO A 84 -31.00 8.43 13.50
N ASP A 85 -31.37 7.23 13.88
CA ASP A 85 -32.66 6.88 14.47
C ASP A 85 -32.67 6.97 16.01
N HIS A 86 -31.50 6.87 16.65
CA HIS A 86 -31.29 7.26 18.05
C HIS A 86 -30.94 8.75 18.15
N ALA A 87 -29.99 9.25 17.36
CA ALA A 87 -29.40 10.57 17.54
C ALA A 87 -29.80 11.66 16.52
N GLY A 88 -30.59 11.33 15.49
CA GLY A 88 -30.96 12.28 14.41
C GLY A 88 -31.77 13.49 14.87
N SER A 89 -32.43 13.42 16.04
CA SER A 89 -33.18 14.53 16.62
C SER A 89 -32.36 15.45 17.54
N VAL A 90 -31.14 15.07 17.96
CA VAL A 90 -30.30 15.87 18.87
C VAL A 90 -30.08 17.29 18.35
N ALA A 91 -29.90 17.45 17.03
CA ALA A 91 -29.68 18.75 16.40
C ALA A 91 -30.87 19.72 16.61
N ARG A 92 -32.11 19.20 16.59
CA ARG A 92 -33.37 19.93 16.85
C ARG A 92 -33.62 20.11 18.35
N LEU A 93 -33.26 19.13 19.19
CA LEU A 93 -33.40 19.26 20.66
C LEU A 93 -32.49 20.38 21.21
N LEU A 94 -31.28 20.53 20.67
CA LEU A 94 -30.36 21.63 20.96
C LEU A 94 -30.84 23.02 20.49
N GLU A 95 -31.89 23.11 19.65
CA GLU A 95 -32.53 24.39 19.32
C GLU A 95 -33.56 24.81 20.38
N ILE A 96 -34.01 23.87 21.21
CA ILE A 96 -34.94 24.08 22.33
C ILE A 96 -34.16 24.23 23.64
N SER A 97 -33.15 23.39 23.87
CA SER A 97 -32.26 23.42 25.05
C SER A 97 -30.81 23.74 24.64
N PRO A 98 -30.48 24.98 24.25
CA PRO A 98 -29.18 25.35 23.69
C PRO A 98 -28.01 25.29 24.69
N ASN A 99 -28.30 25.13 25.99
CA ASN A 99 -27.29 24.99 27.05
C ASN A 99 -27.00 23.51 27.40
N ALA A 100 -27.73 22.55 26.81
CA ALA A 100 -27.53 21.13 27.09
C ALA A 100 -26.19 20.64 26.54
N LYS A 101 -25.42 19.93 27.37
CA LYS A 101 -24.14 19.34 26.95
C LYS A 101 -24.38 17.95 26.38
N VAL A 102 -23.88 17.70 25.17
CA VAL A 102 -23.92 16.35 24.57
C VAL A 102 -22.81 15.49 25.17
N VAL A 103 -23.18 14.40 25.85
CA VAL A 103 -22.28 13.47 26.50
C VAL A 103 -22.16 12.21 25.64
N GLY A 104 -20.96 11.67 25.45
CA GLY A 104 -20.77 10.42 24.74
C GLY A 104 -19.29 10.07 24.55
N SER A 105 -19.02 8.94 23.89
CA SER A 105 -17.64 8.52 23.61
C SER A 105 -16.90 9.48 22.66
N ALA A 106 -15.57 9.37 22.62
CA ALA A 106 -14.74 10.19 21.72
C ALA A 106 -15.10 10.00 20.23
N ALA A 107 -15.66 8.85 19.86
CA ALA A 107 -16.21 8.60 18.54
C ALA A 107 -17.63 9.20 18.40
N ALA A 108 -18.51 9.03 19.39
CA ALA A 108 -19.85 9.62 19.38
C ALA A 108 -19.81 11.15 19.19
N ILE A 109 -18.99 11.87 19.98
CA ILE A 109 -18.85 13.33 19.85
C ILE A 109 -18.28 13.73 18.47
N LYS A 110 -17.38 12.92 17.89
CA LYS A 110 -16.85 13.13 16.53
C LYS A 110 -17.92 12.90 15.46
N PHE A 111 -18.77 11.89 15.61
CA PHE A 111 -19.86 11.57 14.69
C PHE A 111 -20.98 12.62 14.78
N MET A 112 -21.39 13.03 15.98
CA MET A 112 -22.44 14.05 16.18
C MET A 112 -22.11 15.40 15.57
N LYS A 113 -20.85 15.86 15.64
CA LYS A 113 -20.43 17.09 14.95
C LYS A 113 -20.54 17.01 13.42
N LYS A 114 -20.60 15.80 12.85
CA LYS A 114 -20.85 15.56 11.42
C LYS A 114 -22.33 15.37 11.12
N ILE A 115 -23.07 14.63 11.95
CA ILE A 115 -24.53 14.43 11.81
C ILE A 115 -25.25 15.79 11.91
N ALA A 116 -24.97 16.56 12.96
CA ALA A 116 -25.58 17.87 13.20
C ALA A 116 -24.98 19.01 12.35
N ASN A 117 -23.86 18.77 11.63
CA ASN A 117 -23.11 19.75 10.83
C ASN A 117 -22.77 21.07 11.56
N LYS A 118 -22.65 21.03 12.90
CA LYS A 118 -22.30 22.15 13.76
C LYS A 118 -21.36 21.68 14.87
N ASP A 119 -20.57 22.62 15.43
CA ASP A 119 -19.93 22.38 16.72
C ASP A 119 -20.99 22.32 17.83
N ILE A 120 -20.70 21.54 18.87
CA ILE A 120 -21.61 21.19 19.96
C ILE A 120 -20.80 21.30 21.26
N ASP A 121 -21.38 21.90 22.30
CA ASP A 121 -20.82 21.86 23.66
C ASP A 121 -21.04 20.44 24.22
N SER A 122 -19.95 19.79 24.61
CA SER A 122 -19.93 18.34 24.75
C SER A 122 -18.95 17.86 25.80
N ILE A 123 -19.27 16.71 26.42
CA ILE A 123 -18.40 16.00 27.37
C ILE A 123 -18.05 14.64 26.76
N THR A 124 -16.77 14.46 26.45
CA THR A 124 -16.23 13.14 26.06
C THR A 124 -16.08 12.27 27.30
N VAL A 125 -16.59 11.04 27.26
CA VAL A 125 -16.46 10.04 28.34
C VAL A 125 -15.82 8.74 27.84
N GLY A 126 -15.15 8.02 28.74
CA GLY A 126 -14.50 6.74 28.52
C GLY A 126 -14.91 5.66 29.52
N ASP A 127 -14.16 4.55 29.52
CA ASP A 127 -14.44 3.37 30.36
C ASP A 127 -14.16 3.66 31.85
N GLY A 128 -15.22 3.70 32.67
CA GLY A 128 -15.14 4.02 34.10
C GLY A 128 -15.25 5.50 34.45
N ASP A 129 -15.50 6.39 33.48
CA ASP A 129 -15.84 7.80 33.77
C ASP A 129 -17.23 7.91 34.41
N THR A 130 -17.49 9.01 35.13
CA THR A 130 -18.76 9.24 35.83
C THR A 130 -19.27 10.68 35.74
N ILE A 131 -20.60 10.85 35.75
CA ILE A 131 -21.28 12.14 35.86
C ILE A 131 -22.38 12.04 36.93
N SER A 132 -22.34 12.90 37.95
CA SER A 132 -23.39 12.98 38.97
C SER A 132 -24.51 13.95 38.57
N LEU A 133 -25.74 13.51 38.82
CA LEU A 133 -26.99 14.27 38.72
C LEU A 133 -27.50 14.76 40.10
N GLY A 134 -26.67 14.65 41.13
CA GLY A 134 -27.05 14.77 42.54
C GLY A 134 -27.16 13.38 43.19
N ASN A 135 -28.38 12.93 43.47
CA ASN A 135 -28.68 11.64 44.10
C ASN A 135 -28.57 10.38 43.19
N LYS A 136 -28.14 10.54 41.93
CA LYS A 136 -27.95 9.47 40.95
C LYS A 136 -26.63 9.70 40.21
N THR A 137 -25.91 8.64 39.86
CA THR A 137 -24.60 8.71 39.20
C THR A 137 -24.62 7.91 37.91
N LEU A 138 -24.30 8.57 36.80
CA LEU A 138 -24.08 7.93 35.50
C LEU A 138 -22.65 7.36 35.49
N ASN A 139 -22.50 6.06 35.22
CA ASN A 139 -21.21 5.37 35.14
C ASN A 139 -21.05 4.80 33.73
N PHE A 140 -20.04 5.25 32.98
CA PHE A 140 -19.90 4.92 31.57
C PHE A 140 -19.03 3.67 31.36
N ILE A 141 -19.52 2.74 30.52
CA ILE A 141 -18.90 1.45 30.24
C ILE A 141 -18.66 1.35 28.73
N SER A 142 -17.40 1.25 28.32
CA SER A 142 -17.03 1.24 26.90
C SER A 142 -17.41 -0.09 26.25
N ALA A 143 -18.30 -0.04 25.25
CA ALA A 143 -18.89 -1.20 24.57
C ALA A 143 -18.73 -1.15 23.02
N PRO A 144 -17.57 -0.76 22.45
CA PRO A 144 -17.44 -0.46 21.03
C PRO A 144 -17.63 -1.69 20.15
N PHE A 145 -18.15 -1.44 18.94
CA PHE A 145 -18.62 -2.43 17.98
C PHE A 145 -19.86 -3.21 18.47
N LEU A 146 -20.77 -2.53 19.19
CA LEU A 146 -22.08 -3.03 19.61
C LEU A 146 -23.20 -2.01 19.32
N HIS A 147 -23.40 -1.63 18.05
CA HIS A 147 -22.79 -2.23 16.84
C HIS A 147 -21.76 -1.33 16.12
N TRP A 148 -21.74 -0.02 16.39
CA TRP A 148 -20.77 0.92 15.82
C TRP A 148 -19.53 1.14 16.72
N PRO A 149 -18.45 1.79 16.23
CA PRO A 149 -17.23 2.04 17.01
C PRO A 149 -17.38 3.01 18.19
N ASP A 150 -18.53 3.67 18.33
CA ASP A 150 -18.82 4.68 19.36
C ASP A 150 -19.59 4.15 20.57
N SER A 151 -20.22 2.98 20.45
CA SER A 151 -21.14 2.42 21.43
C SER A 151 -20.54 2.31 22.85
N ILE A 152 -21.31 2.78 23.83
CA ILE A 152 -21.08 2.64 25.27
C ILE A 152 -22.38 2.19 25.96
N TYR A 153 -22.31 1.75 27.20
CA TYR A 153 -23.46 1.59 28.08
C TYR A 153 -23.35 2.58 29.25
N THR A 154 -24.48 3.04 29.78
CA THR A 154 -24.52 3.84 31.01
C THR A 154 -25.21 3.07 32.15
N TYR A 155 -24.48 2.84 33.24
CA TYR A 155 -24.99 2.18 34.46
C TYR A 155 -25.29 3.20 35.57
N ILE A 156 -26.44 3.05 36.23
CA ILE A 156 -26.84 3.88 37.39
C ILE A 156 -26.99 2.96 38.60
N ALA A 157 -25.98 3.00 39.48
CA ALA A 157 -25.87 2.09 40.61
C ALA A 157 -26.94 2.32 41.69
N GLU A 158 -27.39 3.56 41.86
CA GLU A 158 -28.44 3.92 42.82
C GLU A 158 -29.83 3.40 42.42
N ASP A 159 -29.98 2.99 41.16
CA ASP A 159 -31.21 2.46 40.57
C ASP A 159 -31.03 1.05 40.00
N GLU A 160 -29.91 0.35 40.22
CA GLU A 160 -29.60 -0.99 39.66
C GLU A 160 -29.93 -1.13 38.16
N LEU A 161 -29.66 -0.06 37.41
CA LEU A 161 -30.17 0.19 36.06
C LEU A 161 -29.04 0.23 35.02
N LEU A 162 -29.23 -0.42 33.86
CA LEU A 162 -28.31 -0.31 32.73
C LEU A 162 -29.01 0.24 31.48
N ILE A 163 -28.42 1.23 30.83
CA ILE A 163 -28.83 1.80 29.54
C ILE A 163 -27.84 1.29 28.49
N THR A 164 -28.34 0.79 27.35
CA THR A 164 -27.53 -0.07 26.45
C THR A 164 -27.65 0.23 24.97
N CYS A 165 -28.46 1.24 24.60
CA CYS A 165 -28.91 1.49 23.23
C CYS A 165 -29.30 0.16 22.53
N ASP A 166 -28.79 -0.16 21.34
CA ASP A 166 -29.14 -1.37 20.59
C ASP A 166 -28.97 -2.68 21.36
N SER A 167 -28.00 -2.76 22.27
CA SER A 167 -27.68 -4.02 22.94
C SER A 167 -28.85 -4.48 23.81
N PHE A 168 -29.26 -5.73 23.62
CA PHE A 168 -30.43 -6.39 24.23
C PHE A 168 -31.80 -5.87 23.76
N GLY A 169 -31.85 -4.97 22.76
CA GLY A 169 -33.08 -4.50 22.11
C GLY A 169 -33.69 -5.48 21.10
N SER A 170 -34.80 -5.08 20.48
CA SER A 170 -35.41 -5.77 19.34
C SER A 170 -36.32 -4.87 18.48
N HIS A 171 -36.46 -5.17 17.18
CA HIS A 171 -37.52 -4.55 16.37
C HIS A 171 -38.89 -5.22 16.65
N TYR A 172 -39.49 -4.81 17.76
CA TYR A 172 -40.83 -5.23 18.18
C TYR A 172 -41.60 -4.03 18.74
N SER A 173 -42.58 -3.52 17.99
CA SER A 173 -43.40 -2.38 18.43
C SER A 173 -44.49 -2.85 19.40
N SER A 174 -44.65 -2.17 20.54
CA SER A 174 -45.71 -2.48 21.50
C SER A 174 -46.11 -1.25 22.31
N GLU A 175 -47.41 -0.97 22.40
CA GLU A 175 -47.96 0.08 23.27
C GLU A 175 -47.72 -0.19 24.77
N ALA A 176 -47.38 -1.44 25.12
CA ALA A 176 -47.11 -1.83 26.50
C ALA A 176 -45.76 -1.29 27.04
N ILE A 177 -44.81 -0.97 26.15
CA ILE A 177 -43.44 -0.49 26.40
C ILE A 177 -42.53 -1.39 27.25
N VAL A 178 -43.05 -2.25 28.13
CA VAL A 178 -42.27 -3.09 29.05
C VAL A 178 -42.44 -4.58 28.75
N ASN A 179 -41.38 -5.37 28.93
CA ASN A 179 -41.36 -6.79 28.54
C ASN A 179 -42.38 -7.66 29.30
N SER A 180 -42.65 -7.36 30.57
CA SER A 180 -43.66 -8.04 31.42
C SER A 180 -45.13 -7.85 30.97
N ARG A 181 -45.35 -7.14 29.85
CA ARG A 181 -46.67 -6.87 29.26
C ARG A 181 -46.70 -7.14 27.75
N VAL A 182 -45.70 -7.84 27.21
CA VAL A 182 -45.69 -8.31 25.82
C VAL A 182 -46.80 -9.35 25.64
N GLU A 183 -47.78 -9.07 24.79
CA GLU A 183 -48.95 -9.95 24.58
C GLU A 183 -48.62 -11.26 23.86
N ASN A 184 -47.50 -11.31 23.13
CA ASN A 184 -47.06 -12.47 22.36
C ASN A 184 -45.53 -12.65 22.48
N GLU A 185 -45.11 -13.51 23.42
CA GLU A 185 -43.68 -13.82 23.66
C GLU A 185 -43.03 -14.49 22.44
N GLU A 186 -43.77 -15.29 21.64
CA GLU A 186 -43.23 -15.95 20.44
C GLU A 186 -42.77 -14.92 19.39
N HIS A 187 -43.63 -13.95 19.05
CA HIS A 187 -43.30 -12.87 18.11
C HIS A 187 -42.17 -11.97 18.63
N TYR A 188 -42.13 -11.69 19.95
CA TYR A 188 -41.05 -10.91 20.55
C TYR A 188 -39.72 -11.66 20.53
N MET A 189 -39.73 -12.97 20.81
CA MET A 189 -38.53 -13.83 20.77
C MET A 189 -38.01 -14.04 19.35
N ASP A 190 -38.89 -14.14 18.36
CA ASP A 190 -38.56 -14.12 16.93
C ASP A 190 -37.89 -12.79 16.53
N ALA A 191 -38.52 -11.65 16.86
CA ALA A 191 -37.96 -10.31 16.64
C ALA A 191 -36.58 -10.12 17.29
N LEU A 192 -36.44 -10.55 18.54
CA LEU A 192 -35.21 -10.48 19.33
C LEU A 192 -34.09 -11.34 18.71
N LYS A 193 -34.41 -12.55 18.24
CA LYS A 193 -33.44 -13.44 17.60
C LYS A 193 -33.00 -12.91 16.24
N TYR A 194 -33.93 -12.43 15.42
CA TYR A 194 -33.64 -11.85 14.11
C TYR A 194 -32.81 -10.57 14.21
N TYR A 195 -33.19 -9.67 15.13
CA TYR A 195 -32.43 -8.45 15.44
C TYR A 195 -31.00 -8.79 15.91
N PHE A 196 -30.85 -9.78 16.81
CA PHE A 196 -29.52 -10.28 17.19
C PHE A 196 -28.74 -10.84 15.99
N ASP A 197 -29.33 -11.70 15.15
CA ASP A 197 -28.59 -12.34 14.05
C ASP A 197 -28.11 -11.34 13.00
N CYS A 198 -28.91 -10.32 12.69
CA CYS A 198 -28.55 -9.28 11.73
C CYS A 198 -27.50 -8.30 12.28
N ILE A 199 -27.69 -7.78 13.50
CA ILE A 199 -26.85 -6.70 14.05
C ILE A 199 -25.69 -7.25 14.87
N PHE A 200 -25.94 -8.17 15.81
CA PHE A 200 -24.94 -8.69 16.75
C PHE A 200 -24.30 -10.01 16.33
N GLY A 201 -24.86 -10.69 15.32
CA GLY A 201 -24.34 -11.90 14.71
C GLY A 201 -22.89 -11.79 14.22
N PRO A 202 -22.46 -10.67 13.60
CA PRO A 202 -21.06 -10.39 13.31
C PRO A 202 -20.21 -10.13 14.56
N TYR A 203 -20.75 -9.43 15.56
CA TYR A 203 -20.00 -8.88 16.70
C TYR A 203 -19.99 -9.78 17.95
N LYS A 204 -20.35 -11.06 17.85
CA LYS A 204 -20.37 -12.04 18.96
C LYS A 204 -19.16 -11.97 19.93
N PRO A 205 -17.89 -11.82 19.48
CA PRO A 205 -16.75 -11.69 20.39
C PRO A 205 -16.69 -10.36 21.17
N PHE A 206 -17.37 -9.31 20.71
CA PHE A 206 -17.56 -8.05 21.42
C PHE A 206 -18.73 -8.13 22.39
N VAL A 207 -19.84 -8.80 22.01
CA VAL A 207 -20.98 -9.07 22.89
C VAL A 207 -20.49 -9.78 24.17
N LEU A 208 -19.71 -10.85 24.02
CA LEU A 208 -19.15 -11.58 25.18
C LEU A 208 -18.19 -10.72 26.04
N LYS A 209 -17.49 -9.74 25.46
CA LYS A 209 -16.63 -8.80 26.23
C LYS A 209 -17.47 -7.79 27.00
N ALA A 210 -18.53 -7.24 26.41
CA ALA A 210 -19.41 -6.28 27.07
C ALA A 210 -20.26 -6.95 28.16
N ILE A 211 -20.80 -8.14 27.90
CA ILE A 211 -21.44 -8.98 28.92
C ILE A 211 -20.48 -9.22 30.10
N LYS A 212 -19.20 -9.52 29.84
CA LYS A 212 -18.19 -9.68 30.89
C LYS A 212 -17.91 -8.40 31.70
N LYS A 213 -18.12 -7.20 31.15
CA LYS A 213 -18.02 -5.95 31.93
C LYS A 213 -19.19 -5.78 32.89
N ILE A 214 -20.39 -6.23 32.51
CA ILE A 214 -21.61 -6.06 33.32
C ILE A 214 -21.96 -7.25 34.22
N GLU A 215 -21.32 -8.42 34.06
CA GLU A 215 -21.67 -9.66 34.79
C GLU A 215 -21.47 -9.63 36.31
N ASN A 216 -20.87 -8.55 36.85
CA ASN A 216 -20.67 -8.32 38.29
C ASN A 216 -21.43 -7.09 38.81
N LEU A 217 -22.36 -6.53 38.02
CA LEU A 217 -23.22 -5.42 38.42
C LEU A 217 -24.59 -5.93 38.87
N ASN A 218 -25.23 -5.22 39.80
CA ASN A 218 -26.64 -5.47 40.13
C ASN A 218 -27.51 -4.82 39.06
N ILE A 219 -28.20 -5.63 38.26
CA ILE A 219 -29.06 -5.14 37.17
C ILE A 219 -30.46 -5.71 37.37
N ASP A 220 -31.39 -4.87 37.86
CA ASP A 220 -32.82 -5.20 37.93
C ASP A 220 -33.62 -4.73 36.72
N MET A 221 -33.03 -3.83 35.90
CA MET A 221 -33.67 -3.25 34.72
C MET A 221 -32.66 -2.87 33.62
N ILE A 222 -33.00 -3.15 32.36
CA ILE A 222 -32.24 -2.74 31.18
C ILE A 222 -33.11 -1.86 30.25
N LEU A 223 -32.54 -0.74 29.79
CA LEU A 223 -33.16 0.25 28.92
C LEU A 223 -32.52 0.23 27.50
N PRO A 224 -33.03 -0.59 26.57
CA PRO A 224 -32.52 -0.66 25.19
C PRO A 224 -33.12 0.44 24.29
N GLY A 225 -32.41 0.82 23.23
CA GLY A 225 -32.85 1.78 22.20
C GLY A 225 -34.03 1.28 21.34
N HIS A 226 -34.26 -0.03 21.28
CA HIS A 226 -35.37 -0.62 20.52
C HIS A 226 -36.14 -1.69 21.30
N GLY A 227 -37.46 -1.71 21.11
CA GLY A 227 -38.35 -2.74 21.61
C GLY A 227 -38.73 -2.56 23.08
N PRO A 228 -39.27 -3.60 23.73
CA PRO A 228 -39.69 -3.55 25.13
C PRO A 228 -38.53 -3.30 26.11
N VAL A 229 -38.75 -2.37 27.03
CA VAL A 229 -37.92 -2.15 28.22
C VAL A 229 -37.90 -3.39 29.10
N LEU A 230 -36.72 -3.84 29.52
CA LEU A 230 -36.56 -5.08 30.25
C LEU A 230 -36.66 -4.83 31.75
N ILE A 231 -37.86 -4.99 32.32
CA ILE A 231 -38.16 -4.78 33.75
C ILE A 231 -38.40 -6.08 34.53
N GLU A 232 -38.56 -7.20 33.82
CA GLU A 232 -38.74 -8.54 34.37
C GLU A 232 -37.68 -9.47 33.80
N GLU A 233 -36.96 -10.17 34.67
CA GLU A 233 -35.83 -11.06 34.33
C GLU A 233 -34.87 -10.49 33.25
N PRO A 234 -34.36 -9.24 33.32
CA PRO A 234 -33.55 -8.66 32.21
C PRO A 234 -32.34 -9.52 31.84
N MET A 235 -31.72 -10.18 32.83
CA MET A 235 -30.60 -11.09 32.60
C MET A 235 -30.97 -12.35 31.78
N LYS A 236 -32.26 -12.71 31.62
CA LYS A 236 -32.74 -13.73 30.66
C LYS A 236 -32.31 -13.35 29.23
N ILE A 237 -32.41 -12.06 28.88
CA ILE A 237 -32.02 -11.56 27.55
C ILE A 237 -30.49 -11.49 27.42
N VAL A 238 -29.80 -11.07 28.47
CA VAL A 238 -28.32 -11.04 28.51
C VAL A 238 -27.73 -12.45 28.34
N GLU A 239 -28.29 -13.46 29.00
CA GLU A 239 -27.84 -14.86 28.86
C GLU A 239 -28.30 -15.51 27.55
N LEU A 240 -29.39 -15.06 26.93
CA LEU A 240 -29.71 -15.41 25.54
C LEU A 240 -28.67 -14.86 24.56
N TYR A 241 -28.29 -13.59 24.69
CA TYR A 241 -27.18 -13.00 23.94
C TYR A 241 -25.87 -13.76 24.22
N ARG A 242 -25.54 -14.07 25.49
CA ARG A 242 -24.37 -14.89 25.84
C ARG A 242 -24.42 -16.26 25.14
N LYS A 243 -25.56 -16.94 25.16
CA LYS A 243 -25.77 -18.24 24.49
C LYS A 243 -25.61 -18.14 22.97
N TRP A 244 -26.20 -17.15 22.31
CA TRP A 244 -26.12 -16.99 20.86
C TRP A 244 -24.76 -16.47 20.38
N SER A 245 -24.01 -15.77 21.24
CA SER A 245 -22.64 -15.33 20.98
C SER A 245 -21.56 -16.36 21.33
N THR A 246 -21.84 -17.29 22.24
CA THR A 246 -20.94 -18.40 22.56
C THR A 246 -20.90 -19.38 21.37
N PRO A 247 -19.72 -19.72 20.82
CA PRO A 247 -19.60 -20.76 19.81
C PRO A 247 -20.12 -22.09 20.37
N GLU A 248 -20.81 -22.89 19.54
CA GLU A 248 -21.09 -24.28 19.92
C GLU A 248 -19.77 -25.02 20.16
N SER A 249 -19.75 -25.89 21.18
CA SER A 249 -18.53 -26.61 21.52
C SER A 249 -18.14 -27.53 20.35
N PRO A 250 -16.86 -27.53 19.90
CA PRO A 250 -16.42 -28.45 18.87
C PRO A 250 -16.69 -29.89 19.32
N ALA A 251 -16.97 -30.77 18.35
CA ALA A 251 -17.34 -32.15 18.60
C ALA A 251 -16.36 -32.84 19.57
N LEU A 252 -16.89 -33.58 20.54
CA LEU A 252 -16.13 -34.14 21.67
C LEU A 252 -15.07 -35.19 21.28
N ASP A 253 -15.03 -35.59 20.00
CA ASP A 253 -14.04 -36.47 19.38
C ASP A 253 -12.90 -35.70 18.66
N GLY A 254 -12.95 -34.36 18.64
CA GLY A 254 -11.99 -33.50 17.96
C GLY A 254 -12.11 -33.52 16.44
N LYS A 255 -13.22 -34.01 15.88
CA LYS A 255 -13.45 -34.09 14.43
C LYS A 255 -13.53 -32.70 13.81
N LYS A 256 -12.81 -32.51 12.71
CA LYS A 256 -12.84 -31.28 11.90
C LYS A 256 -13.98 -31.33 10.90
N VAL A 257 -14.54 -30.17 10.52
CA VAL A 257 -15.62 -30.11 9.53
C VAL A 257 -15.18 -29.29 8.32
N VAL A 258 -15.46 -29.78 7.12
CA VAL A 258 -15.21 -29.08 5.86
C VAL A 258 -16.49 -29.09 5.01
N THR A 259 -16.93 -27.90 4.61
CA THR A 259 -18.15 -27.73 3.81
C THR A 259 -17.77 -27.45 2.35
N ILE A 260 -18.34 -28.21 1.42
CA ILE A 260 -18.03 -28.15 -0.02
C ILE A 260 -19.30 -27.88 -0.84
N PRO A 261 -19.71 -26.61 -0.99
CA PRO A 261 -20.74 -26.23 -1.94
C PRO A 261 -20.19 -26.28 -3.37
N TYR A 262 -20.88 -27.01 -4.24
CA TYR A 262 -20.53 -27.10 -5.66
C TYR A 262 -21.75 -27.05 -6.58
N VAL A 263 -21.52 -26.69 -7.84
CA VAL A 263 -22.47 -26.80 -8.94
C VAL A 263 -21.76 -27.38 -10.16
N SER A 264 -22.48 -28.08 -11.04
CA SER A 264 -21.88 -28.85 -12.13
C SER A 264 -22.84 -28.98 -13.32
N ALA A 265 -22.40 -28.60 -14.52
CA ALA A 265 -23.24 -28.64 -15.73
C ALA A 265 -23.18 -29.99 -16.47
N TYR A 266 -22.01 -30.66 -16.45
CA TYR A 266 -21.74 -31.89 -17.20
C TYR A 266 -21.13 -33.00 -16.32
N GLY A 267 -21.28 -32.92 -14.99
CA GLY A 267 -20.69 -33.85 -14.03
C GLY A 267 -19.22 -33.60 -13.69
N TYR A 268 -18.47 -32.84 -14.50
CA TYR A 268 -17.01 -32.70 -14.35
C TYR A 268 -16.57 -32.02 -13.03
N THR A 269 -17.21 -30.90 -12.65
CA THR A 269 -16.93 -30.25 -11.35
C THR A 269 -17.42 -31.10 -10.18
N GLU A 270 -18.46 -31.91 -10.37
CA GLU A 270 -18.94 -32.86 -9.36
C GLU A 270 -17.98 -34.04 -9.15
N SER A 271 -17.34 -34.57 -10.21
CA SER A 271 -16.30 -35.59 -10.05
C SER A 271 -15.10 -35.04 -9.27
N LEU A 272 -14.67 -33.80 -9.56
CA LEU A 272 -13.61 -33.14 -8.77
C LEU A 272 -14.01 -32.98 -7.30
N ALA A 273 -15.24 -32.53 -7.02
CA ALA A 273 -15.74 -32.38 -5.65
C ALA A 273 -15.69 -33.71 -4.86
N LYS A 274 -15.97 -34.84 -5.52
CA LYS A 274 -15.98 -36.17 -4.90
C LYS A 274 -14.58 -36.73 -4.63
N GLU A 275 -13.61 -36.53 -5.54
CA GLU A 275 -12.23 -36.97 -5.29
C GLU A 275 -11.52 -36.07 -4.26
N ILE A 276 -11.74 -34.74 -4.32
CA ILE A 276 -11.29 -33.79 -3.29
C ILE A 276 -11.82 -34.18 -1.91
N ALA A 277 -13.11 -34.55 -1.80
CA ALA A 277 -13.70 -34.98 -0.54
C ALA A 277 -12.99 -36.23 0.04
N LYS A 278 -12.76 -37.27 -0.79
CA LYS A 278 -12.02 -38.48 -0.36
C LYS A 278 -10.61 -38.14 0.12
N GLY A 279 -9.90 -37.24 -0.57
CA GLY A 279 -8.57 -36.81 -0.16
C GLY A 279 -8.56 -36.13 1.21
N ILE A 280 -9.52 -35.24 1.46
CA ILE A 280 -9.71 -34.57 2.74
C ILE A 280 -10.03 -35.60 3.85
N GLU A 281 -10.95 -36.54 3.61
CA GLU A 281 -11.29 -37.61 4.57
C GLU A 281 -10.10 -38.55 4.84
N ALA A 282 -9.30 -38.89 3.83
CA ALA A 282 -8.09 -39.70 3.99
C ALA A 282 -7.00 -39.00 4.82
N SER A 283 -7.04 -37.66 4.92
CA SER A 283 -6.03 -36.89 5.66
C SER A 283 -6.15 -37.01 7.19
N GLY A 284 -7.30 -37.37 7.78
CA GLY A 284 -7.48 -37.39 9.22
C GLY A 284 -8.93 -37.51 9.69
N ASN A 285 -9.21 -37.16 10.96
CA ASN A 285 -10.57 -37.15 11.49
C ASN A 285 -11.34 -35.90 11.00
N ILE A 286 -11.78 -35.92 9.74
CA ILE A 286 -12.50 -34.83 9.08
C ILE A 286 -13.85 -35.33 8.56
N GLU A 287 -14.90 -34.54 8.77
CA GLU A 287 -16.20 -34.67 8.10
C GLU A 287 -16.25 -33.78 6.86
N VAL A 288 -16.56 -34.34 5.69
CA VAL A 288 -16.79 -33.55 4.47
C VAL A 288 -18.28 -33.49 4.14
N ARG A 289 -18.83 -32.27 4.15
CA ARG A 289 -20.23 -31.99 3.85
C ARG A 289 -20.36 -31.45 2.43
N LEU A 290 -20.67 -32.33 1.49
CA LEU A 290 -20.86 -32.01 0.06
C LEU A 290 -22.28 -31.49 -0.21
N PHE A 291 -22.40 -30.27 -0.74
CA PHE A 291 -23.68 -29.67 -1.12
C PHE A 291 -23.71 -29.36 -2.62
N ASN A 292 -24.54 -30.06 -3.39
CA ASN A 292 -24.93 -29.58 -4.73
C ASN A 292 -25.95 -28.45 -4.54
N VAL A 293 -25.58 -27.20 -4.85
CA VAL A 293 -26.41 -26.02 -4.55
C VAL A 293 -27.75 -26.00 -5.32
N ILE A 294 -27.90 -26.80 -6.37
CA ILE A 294 -29.18 -26.97 -7.10
C ILE A 294 -30.21 -27.79 -6.30
N HIS A 295 -29.79 -28.45 -5.21
CA HIS A 295 -30.58 -29.46 -4.48
C HIS A 295 -30.62 -29.26 -2.96
N HIS A 296 -30.08 -28.16 -2.44
CA HIS A 296 -30.02 -27.86 -1.01
C HIS A 296 -30.30 -26.38 -0.76
N GLU A 297 -30.95 -26.05 0.35
CA GLU A 297 -31.27 -24.67 0.69
C GLU A 297 -30.02 -23.87 1.07
N ILE A 298 -29.96 -22.62 0.60
CA ILE A 298 -28.77 -21.76 0.79
C ILE A 298 -28.56 -21.40 2.27
N SER A 299 -29.63 -21.36 3.09
CA SER A 299 -29.55 -21.22 4.55
C SER A 299 -28.68 -22.31 5.16
N ASP A 300 -28.91 -23.55 4.78
CA ASP A 300 -28.35 -24.74 5.40
C ASP A 300 -26.88 -24.88 5.01
N ILE A 301 -26.56 -24.50 3.77
CA ILE A 301 -25.19 -24.33 3.29
C ILE A 301 -24.45 -23.27 4.12
N VAL A 302 -25.01 -22.06 4.28
CA VAL A 302 -24.36 -20.97 5.02
C VAL A 302 -24.18 -21.31 6.51
N ASN A 303 -25.15 -21.98 7.14
CA ASN A 303 -25.02 -22.51 8.50
C ASN A 303 -23.88 -23.54 8.58
N SER A 304 -23.83 -24.50 7.65
CA SER A 304 -22.76 -25.50 7.59
C SER A 304 -21.37 -24.90 7.28
N ILE A 305 -21.30 -23.73 6.61
CA ILE A 305 -20.04 -22.96 6.45
C ILE A 305 -19.70 -22.19 7.73
N THR A 306 -20.69 -21.73 8.49
CA THR A 306 -20.50 -21.10 9.81
C THR A 306 -19.91 -22.09 10.81
N GLU A 307 -20.36 -23.35 10.79
CA GLU A 307 -19.82 -24.45 11.61
C GLU A 307 -18.42 -24.93 11.18
N SER A 308 -18.08 -24.89 9.89
CA SER A 308 -16.89 -25.61 9.38
C SER A 308 -15.54 -24.96 9.69
N ASP A 309 -14.50 -25.77 9.89
CA ASP A 309 -13.10 -25.30 9.93
C ASP A 309 -12.59 -24.90 8.53
N GLY A 310 -13.14 -25.51 7.49
CA GLY A 310 -12.75 -25.28 6.09
C GLY A 310 -13.90 -25.18 5.09
N LEU A 311 -13.62 -24.56 3.94
CA LEU A 311 -14.55 -24.31 2.84
C LEU A 311 -13.89 -24.56 1.46
N LEU A 312 -14.51 -25.36 0.60
CA LEU A 312 -14.07 -25.47 -0.81
C LEU A 312 -15.24 -25.20 -1.76
N CYS A 313 -15.14 -24.15 -2.57
CA CYS A 313 -16.22 -23.76 -3.49
C CYS A 313 -15.97 -24.26 -4.92
N GLY A 314 -16.94 -25.00 -5.46
CA GLY A 314 -16.85 -25.66 -6.77
C GLY A 314 -17.76 -25.06 -7.85
N SER A 315 -17.21 -24.54 -8.94
CA SER A 315 -18.02 -24.09 -10.10
C SER A 315 -17.32 -24.34 -11.43
N PRO A 316 -18.02 -24.82 -12.47
CA PRO A 316 -17.53 -24.68 -13.83
C PRO A 316 -17.58 -23.21 -14.26
N THR A 317 -16.90 -22.89 -15.38
CA THR A 317 -16.99 -21.57 -16.01
C THR A 317 -18.02 -21.58 -17.14
N ILE A 318 -18.96 -20.63 -17.10
CA ILE A 318 -19.95 -20.40 -18.17
C ILE A 318 -20.02 -18.90 -18.45
N VAL A 319 -19.86 -18.51 -19.73
CA VAL A 319 -19.83 -17.10 -20.18
C VAL A 319 -18.89 -16.22 -19.33
N SER A 320 -17.64 -16.69 -19.16
CA SER A 320 -16.58 -15.99 -18.42
C SER A 320 -16.87 -15.69 -16.93
N GLU A 321 -17.78 -16.46 -16.32
CA GLU A 321 -18.29 -16.23 -14.96
C GLU A 321 -18.47 -17.56 -14.19
N LEU A 322 -18.55 -17.49 -12.86
CA LEU A 322 -19.01 -18.61 -12.02
C LEU A 322 -20.53 -18.70 -12.02
N LEU A 323 -21.06 -19.89 -11.74
CA LEU A 323 -22.51 -20.09 -11.74
C LEU A 323 -23.19 -19.43 -10.52
N GLU A 324 -24.29 -18.74 -10.79
CA GLU A 324 -25.11 -17.95 -9.85
C GLU A 324 -25.37 -18.62 -8.49
N PRO A 325 -25.74 -19.91 -8.38
CA PRO A 325 -25.89 -20.59 -7.09
C PRO A 325 -24.66 -20.52 -6.17
N ILE A 326 -23.43 -20.57 -6.71
CA ILE A 326 -22.20 -20.44 -5.90
C ILE A 326 -21.94 -18.97 -5.53
N ARG A 327 -22.29 -18.03 -6.42
CA ARG A 327 -22.23 -16.59 -6.13
C ARG A 327 -23.18 -16.22 -4.99
N ASP A 328 -24.36 -16.82 -4.94
CA ASP A 328 -25.40 -16.53 -3.95
C ASP A 328 -25.13 -17.17 -2.59
N VAL A 329 -24.36 -18.27 -2.55
CA VAL A 329 -23.74 -18.77 -1.31
C VAL A 329 -22.64 -17.80 -0.84
N LEU A 330 -21.70 -17.42 -1.73
CA LEU A 330 -20.55 -16.58 -1.41
C LEU A 330 -20.89 -15.12 -1.06
N SER A 331 -22.04 -14.61 -1.50
CA SER A 331 -22.51 -13.25 -1.19
C SER A 331 -23.05 -13.13 0.24
N LYS A 332 -23.64 -14.20 0.78
CA LYS A 332 -24.16 -14.27 2.16
C LYS A 332 -23.07 -14.47 3.22
N LEU A 333 -21.86 -14.85 2.81
CA LEU A 333 -20.72 -14.92 3.72
C LEU A 333 -20.17 -13.50 4.00
N ASN A 334 -19.71 -13.28 5.23
CA ASN A 334 -19.03 -12.05 5.66
C ASN A 334 -17.68 -12.36 6.35
N PRO A 335 -16.70 -11.42 6.33
CA PRO A 335 -15.33 -11.70 6.81
C PRO A 335 -15.21 -11.88 8.33
N VAL A 336 -16.15 -11.34 9.11
CA VAL A 336 -16.08 -11.34 10.58
C VAL A 336 -16.50 -12.70 11.15
N VAL A 337 -17.54 -13.30 10.59
CA VAL A 337 -18.06 -14.63 10.98
C VAL A 337 -17.30 -15.77 10.29
N HIS A 338 -16.88 -15.59 9.04
CA HIS A 338 -16.36 -16.68 8.20
C HIS A 338 -14.86 -16.61 7.91
N GLY A 339 -14.17 -15.51 8.29
CA GLY A 339 -12.73 -15.38 8.11
C GLY A 339 -11.93 -16.40 8.94
N ASN A 340 -10.63 -16.47 8.68
CA ASN A 340 -9.66 -17.38 9.31
C ASN A 340 -9.87 -18.90 9.10
N LYS A 341 -11.02 -19.34 8.56
CA LYS A 341 -11.26 -20.70 8.04
C LYS A 341 -10.28 -21.01 6.90
N LEU A 342 -9.92 -22.28 6.69
CA LEU A 342 -9.09 -22.69 5.54
C LEU A 342 -9.97 -22.72 4.28
N SER A 343 -9.53 -22.16 3.16
CA SER A 343 -10.38 -22.06 1.96
C SER A 343 -9.69 -22.43 0.65
N ALA A 344 -10.45 -22.97 -0.30
CA ALA A 344 -9.95 -23.28 -1.65
C ALA A 344 -11.04 -23.13 -2.73
N ALA A 345 -10.61 -23.05 -3.98
CA ALA A 345 -11.48 -22.90 -5.15
C ALA A 345 -11.22 -24.03 -6.16
N PHE A 346 -12.25 -24.62 -6.78
CA PHE A 346 -12.03 -25.67 -7.78
C PHE A 346 -13.11 -25.72 -8.87
N GLY A 347 -12.77 -26.32 -10.01
CA GLY A 347 -13.77 -26.68 -11.03
C GLY A 347 -13.23 -26.92 -12.43
N SER A 348 -14.15 -27.18 -13.35
CA SER A 348 -13.89 -27.56 -14.74
C SER A 348 -14.22 -26.43 -15.73
N TYR A 349 -13.37 -26.15 -16.70
CA TYR A 349 -13.61 -25.12 -17.73
C TYR A 349 -13.39 -25.66 -19.16
N GLY A 350 -13.85 -24.93 -20.19
CA GLY A 350 -13.65 -25.33 -21.60
C GLY A 350 -12.58 -24.53 -22.35
N TRP A 351 -12.44 -23.24 -22.06
CA TRP A 351 -11.46 -22.39 -22.76
C TRP A 351 -10.88 -21.24 -21.92
N SER A 352 -11.66 -20.60 -21.04
CA SER A 352 -11.24 -19.34 -20.38
C SER A 352 -11.10 -19.39 -18.84
N GLY A 353 -11.89 -20.21 -18.13
CA GLY A 353 -11.60 -20.62 -16.74
C GLY A 353 -11.84 -19.59 -15.62
N GLU A 354 -12.55 -18.50 -15.87
CA GLU A 354 -12.67 -17.36 -14.95
C GLU A 354 -13.48 -17.63 -13.67
N ALA A 355 -14.29 -18.68 -13.60
CA ALA A 355 -15.07 -18.98 -12.39
C ALA A 355 -14.18 -19.13 -11.15
N ILE A 356 -13.02 -19.77 -11.31
CA ILE A 356 -12.13 -20.12 -10.20
C ILE A 356 -11.38 -18.89 -9.65
N PRO A 357 -10.75 -18.01 -10.45
CA PRO A 357 -10.15 -16.77 -9.93
C PRO A 357 -11.15 -15.78 -9.32
N ARG A 358 -12.44 -15.87 -9.65
CA ARG A 358 -13.50 -15.10 -8.98
C ARG A 358 -13.84 -15.68 -7.60
N ILE A 359 -13.94 -17.00 -7.49
CA ILE A 359 -14.05 -17.70 -6.20
C ILE A 359 -12.81 -17.44 -5.34
N GLU A 360 -11.59 -17.50 -5.89
CA GLU A 360 -10.35 -17.11 -5.21
C GLU A 360 -10.45 -15.70 -4.62
N THR A 361 -10.85 -14.72 -5.44
CA THR A 361 -10.99 -13.31 -5.01
C THR A 361 -12.00 -13.18 -3.88
N ARG A 362 -13.19 -13.77 -4.00
CA ARG A 362 -14.22 -13.66 -2.97
C ARG A 362 -13.84 -14.37 -1.66
N LEU A 363 -13.16 -15.52 -1.72
CA LEU A 363 -12.63 -16.18 -0.51
C LEU A 363 -11.52 -15.36 0.17
N ARG A 364 -10.80 -14.52 -0.58
CA ARG A 364 -9.78 -13.58 -0.05
C ARG A 364 -10.42 -12.35 0.60
N GLU A 365 -11.43 -11.75 -0.02
CA GLU A 365 -12.24 -10.68 0.59
C GLU A 365 -12.85 -11.10 1.94
N LEU A 366 -13.21 -12.38 2.07
CA LEU A 366 -13.72 -12.98 3.30
C LEU A 366 -12.66 -13.23 4.38
N ASN A 367 -11.42 -12.76 4.20
CA ASN A 367 -10.30 -12.96 5.12
C ASN A 367 -10.05 -14.44 5.50
N MET A 368 -10.33 -15.37 4.58
CA MET A 368 -10.06 -16.79 4.78
C MET A 368 -8.60 -17.14 4.44
N LYS A 369 -8.08 -18.19 5.08
CA LYS A 369 -6.72 -18.70 4.84
C LYS A 369 -6.74 -19.54 3.57
N PHE A 370 -6.40 -18.93 2.44
CA PHE A 370 -6.52 -19.59 1.15
C PHE A 370 -5.38 -20.60 0.92
N TYR A 371 -5.75 -21.84 0.60
CA TYR A 371 -4.87 -22.97 0.33
C TYR A 371 -4.33 -23.00 -1.10
N GLY A 372 -5.21 -22.82 -2.08
CA GLY A 372 -4.89 -23.03 -3.49
C GLY A 372 -6.13 -23.21 -4.35
N SER A 373 -5.92 -23.41 -5.65
CA SER A 373 -7.00 -23.58 -6.64
C SER A 373 -6.72 -24.73 -7.61
N LEU A 374 -7.73 -25.57 -7.89
CA LEU A 374 -7.64 -26.65 -8.88
C LEU A 374 -8.49 -26.32 -10.12
N LYS A 375 -7.91 -26.39 -11.33
CA LYS A 375 -8.54 -25.93 -12.58
C LYS A 375 -8.33 -26.95 -13.69
N ILE A 376 -9.31 -27.80 -13.94
CA ILE A 376 -9.21 -28.89 -14.93
C ILE A 376 -9.93 -28.50 -16.24
N ASN A 377 -9.34 -28.88 -17.38
CA ASN A 377 -9.90 -28.55 -18.69
C ASN A 377 -10.79 -29.69 -19.22
N PHE A 378 -12.01 -29.35 -19.63
CA PHE A 378 -13.10 -30.27 -19.96
C PHE A 378 -13.33 -31.37 -18.91
N LYS A 379 -13.24 -32.65 -19.33
CA LYS A 379 -13.49 -33.82 -18.49
C LYS A 379 -12.16 -34.26 -17.85
N PRO A 380 -12.08 -34.37 -16.52
CA PRO A 380 -10.92 -34.96 -15.86
C PRO A 380 -10.59 -36.36 -16.41
N SER A 381 -9.32 -36.55 -16.76
CA SER A 381 -8.69 -37.86 -16.92
C SER A 381 -8.40 -38.50 -15.56
N ASP A 382 -8.05 -39.78 -15.55
CA ASP A 382 -7.76 -40.51 -14.30
C ASP A 382 -6.60 -39.86 -13.52
N ASN A 383 -5.62 -39.26 -14.22
CA ASN A 383 -4.52 -38.50 -13.59
C ASN A 383 -4.98 -37.18 -12.95
N GLU A 384 -5.95 -36.48 -13.56
CA GLU A 384 -6.51 -35.23 -13.03
C GLU A 384 -7.52 -35.48 -11.89
N LEU A 385 -8.06 -36.70 -11.81
CA LEU A 385 -8.81 -37.19 -10.65
C LEU A 385 -7.87 -37.54 -9.48
N GLU A 386 -6.71 -38.14 -9.75
CA GLU A 386 -5.64 -38.33 -8.74
C GLU A 386 -5.09 -36.97 -8.25
N GLU A 387 -4.89 -35.99 -9.15
CA GLU A 387 -4.53 -34.61 -8.77
C GLU A 387 -5.61 -33.98 -7.87
N ALA A 388 -6.89 -34.23 -8.14
CA ALA A 388 -8.00 -33.75 -7.32
C ALA A 388 -8.01 -34.41 -5.92
N TYR A 389 -7.69 -35.71 -5.84
CA TYR A 389 -7.51 -36.42 -4.57
C TYR A 389 -6.33 -35.86 -3.76
N GLU A 390 -5.15 -35.73 -4.36
CA GLU A 390 -3.95 -35.17 -3.69
C GLU A 390 -4.14 -33.69 -3.29
N PHE A 391 -4.85 -32.90 -4.09
CA PHE A 391 -5.25 -31.54 -3.73
C PHE A 391 -6.09 -31.51 -2.46
N GLY A 392 -7.06 -32.42 -2.33
CA GLY A 392 -7.87 -32.60 -1.12
C GLY A 392 -7.06 -33.10 0.08
N LEU A 393 -6.16 -34.06 -0.15
CA LEU A 393 -5.26 -34.60 0.89
C LEU A 393 -4.41 -33.50 1.51
N GLY A 394 -3.76 -32.67 0.69
CA GLY A 394 -2.94 -31.54 1.15
C GLY A 394 -3.74 -30.46 1.89
N PHE A 395 -5.00 -30.20 1.50
CA PHE A 395 -5.90 -29.29 2.22
C PHE A 395 -6.18 -29.82 3.63
N GLY A 396 -6.55 -31.09 3.75
CA GLY A 396 -6.86 -31.73 5.04
C GLY A 396 -5.64 -31.90 5.94
N GLU A 397 -4.45 -32.14 5.38
CA GLU A 397 -3.19 -32.12 6.14
C GLU A 397 -2.85 -30.74 6.72
N ILE A 398 -3.19 -29.65 6.03
CA ILE A 398 -3.04 -28.30 6.59
C ILE A 398 -4.11 -28.03 7.66
N LEU A 399 -5.35 -28.46 7.42
CA LEU A 399 -6.45 -28.31 8.38
C LEU A 399 -6.21 -29.07 9.70
N THR A 400 -5.52 -30.22 9.63
CA THR A 400 -5.09 -31.02 10.79
C THR A 400 -3.73 -30.63 11.35
N GLY A 401 -3.06 -29.61 10.79
CA GLY A 401 -1.75 -29.13 11.26
C GLY A 401 -0.57 -30.06 10.98
N LYS A 402 -0.74 -31.06 10.11
CA LYS A 402 0.35 -31.95 9.62
C LYS A 402 1.29 -31.22 8.66
N LYS A 403 0.76 -30.26 7.90
CA LYS A 403 1.50 -29.36 7.02
C LYS A 403 1.20 -27.91 7.39
N ASN A 404 2.19 -27.02 7.20
CA ASN A 404 1.96 -25.58 7.30
C ASN A 404 1.38 -25.07 5.97
N LEU A 405 0.49 -24.09 6.04
CA LEU A 405 0.05 -23.35 4.86
C LEU A 405 1.23 -22.57 4.28
N ALA A 406 1.51 -22.72 2.98
CA ALA A 406 2.58 -22.01 2.30
C ALA A 406 2.25 -20.50 2.20
N PRO A 407 3.25 -19.60 2.30
CA PRO A 407 3.05 -18.17 2.06
C PRO A 407 2.68 -17.95 0.58
N GLU A 408 1.50 -17.39 0.34
CA GLU A 408 0.99 -17.22 -1.03
C GLU A 408 1.74 -16.14 -1.83
N SER A 409 2.26 -16.52 -2.99
CA SER A 409 2.65 -15.56 -4.04
C SER A 409 1.41 -15.04 -4.77
N LYS A 410 1.33 -13.72 -5.00
CA LYS A 410 0.18 -13.06 -5.63
C LYS A 410 0.60 -11.95 -6.58
N SER A 411 -0.10 -11.86 -7.70
CA SER A 411 -0.10 -10.73 -8.64
C SER A 411 -1.47 -10.04 -8.65
N LYS A 412 -1.57 -8.96 -9.44
CA LYS A 412 -2.79 -8.21 -9.88
C LYS A 412 -3.17 -6.92 -9.16
N THR A 413 -3.07 -5.81 -9.90
CA THR A 413 -4.20 -5.10 -10.52
C THR A 413 -5.25 -4.42 -9.63
N THR A 414 -4.82 -3.25 -9.12
CA THR A 414 -5.53 -1.94 -9.12
C THR A 414 -6.97 -1.77 -8.57
N ILE A 415 -7.16 -0.71 -7.74
CA ILE A 415 -8.44 -0.03 -7.34
C ILE A 415 -9.29 -0.79 -6.28
N LYS A 416 -9.86 -0.22 -5.18
CA LYS A 416 -9.85 1.08 -4.42
C LYS A 416 -10.65 0.88 -3.09
N GLU A 417 -10.68 1.70 -2.02
CA GLU A 417 -9.94 2.88 -1.50
C GLU A 417 -10.26 3.08 0.02
N ILE A 418 -9.57 4.01 0.71
CA ILE A 418 -9.75 4.51 2.10
C ILE A 418 -9.88 3.47 3.24
N PRO A 419 -8.76 3.13 3.93
CA PRO A 419 -8.75 2.49 5.24
C PRO A 419 -8.55 3.48 6.40
N THR A 420 -8.83 3.05 7.63
CA THR A 420 -8.16 3.59 8.83
C THR A 420 -7.59 2.45 9.69
N ASN A 421 -6.26 2.36 9.69
CA ASN A 421 -5.42 1.52 10.57
C ASN A 421 -5.43 0.00 10.34
N GLY A 422 -5.46 -0.44 9.08
CA GLY A 422 -4.60 -1.54 8.61
C GLY A 422 -3.24 -0.97 8.16
N GLY A 423 -2.12 -1.64 8.45
CA GLY A 423 -0.78 -1.06 8.25
C GLY A 423 -0.19 -1.27 6.85
N LEU A 424 0.32 -0.19 6.23
CA LEU A 424 1.08 -0.25 4.96
C LEU A 424 2.35 -1.11 5.09
N LYS A 425 2.51 -2.07 4.18
CA LYS A 425 3.76 -2.85 4.01
C LYS A 425 4.79 -2.03 3.23
N LEU A 426 6.05 -2.45 3.30
CA LEU A 426 7.14 -1.88 2.50
C LEU A 426 7.57 -2.88 1.42
N TRP A 427 7.65 -2.42 0.18
CA TRP A 427 8.06 -3.23 -0.97
C TRP A 427 9.34 -2.66 -1.56
N LYS A 428 10.45 -3.40 -1.46
CA LYS A 428 11.72 -3.01 -2.08
C LYS A 428 11.82 -3.60 -3.48
N CYS A 429 11.96 -2.74 -4.49
CA CYS A 429 12.33 -3.18 -5.83
C CYS A 429 13.78 -3.69 -5.80
N ILE A 430 14.04 -4.92 -6.26
CA ILE A 430 15.39 -5.50 -6.23
C ILE A 430 16.33 -4.90 -7.30
N ILE A 431 15.75 -4.30 -8.35
CA ILE A 431 16.50 -3.73 -9.49
C ILE A 431 17.08 -2.37 -9.12
N CYS A 432 16.24 -1.42 -8.69
CA CYS A 432 16.64 -0.04 -8.37
C CYS A 432 16.81 0.25 -6.88
N GLY A 433 16.44 -0.68 -5.99
CA GLY A 433 16.54 -0.53 -4.53
C GLY A 433 15.49 0.37 -3.88
N GLU A 434 14.62 1.02 -4.66
CA GLU A 434 13.54 1.90 -4.18
C GLU A 434 12.55 1.14 -3.28
N ILE A 435 12.02 1.81 -2.25
CA ILE A 435 11.11 1.22 -1.27
C ILE A 435 9.77 1.97 -1.29
N PHE A 436 8.69 1.27 -1.61
CA PHE A 436 7.34 1.81 -1.71
C PHE A 436 6.49 1.37 -0.52
N GLU A 437 5.71 2.30 0.05
CA GLU A 437 4.69 1.96 1.06
C GLU A 437 3.39 1.58 0.33
N SER A 438 2.94 0.33 0.44
CA SER A 438 1.74 -0.18 -0.24
C SER A 438 1.19 -1.42 0.46
N GLU A 439 -0.11 -1.63 0.43
CA GLU A 439 -0.76 -2.84 0.97
C GLU A 439 -0.42 -4.09 0.14
N THR A 440 -0.23 -3.92 -1.16
CA THR A 440 0.12 -4.96 -2.14
C THR A 440 1.41 -4.62 -2.88
N VAL A 441 2.03 -5.63 -3.51
CA VAL A 441 3.21 -5.43 -4.34
C VAL A 441 2.91 -4.47 -5.51
N PRO A 442 3.75 -3.46 -5.79
CA PRO A 442 3.55 -2.58 -6.95
C PRO A 442 3.58 -3.38 -8.26
N GLU A 443 2.64 -3.11 -9.17
CA GLU A 443 2.56 -3.83 -10.46
C GLU A 443 3.81 -3.59 -11.33
N VAL A 444 4.31 -2.35 -11.30
CA VAL A 444 5.53 -1.88 -11.97
C VAL A 444 6.23 -0.87 -11.06
N CYS A 445 7.57 -0.87 -11.06
CA CYS A 445 8.39 0.11 -10.38
C CYS A 445 8.49 1.41 -11.20
N PRO A 446 7.97 2.56 -10.73
CA PRO A 446 8.05 3.83 -11.48
C PRO A 446 9.49 4.34 -11.67
N VAL A 447 10.45 3.85 -10.88
CA VAL A 447 11.86 4.26 -10.98
C VAL A 447 12.63 3.57 -12.11
N CYS A 448 12.23 2.36 -12.51
CA CYS A 448 13.03 1.54 -13.45
C CYS A 448 12.24 0.52 -14.30
N GLY A 449 10.90 0.62 -14.36
CA GLY A 449 10.06 -0.27 -15.17
C GLY A 449 9.99 -1.73 -14.71
N ALA A 450 10.60 -2.08 -13.57
CA ALA A 450 10.67 -3.44 -13.05
C ALA A 450 9.29 -3.98 -12.64
N GLY A 451 8.96 -5.22 -13.01
CA GLY A 451 7.65 -5.83 -12.75
C GLY A 451 7.45 -6.27 -11.29
N SER A 452 6.20 -6.56 -10.90
CA SER A 452 5.83 -7.01 -9.54
C SER A 452 6.60 -8.24 -9.02
N ASP A 453 7.10 -9.10 -9.89
CA ASP A 453 7.97 -10.24 -9.56
C ASP A 453 9.38 -9.81 -9.09
N GLN A 454 9.79 -8.58 -9.42
CA GLN A 454 11.09 -7.98 -9.11
C GLN A 454 11.04 -7.13 -7.83
N PHE A 455 10.11 -7.44 -6.92
CA PHE A 455 9.97 -6.83 -5.59
C PHE A 455 10.07 -7.87 -4.49
N ILE A 456 10.55 -7.43 -3.33
CA ILE A 456 10.48 -8.18 -2.07
C ILE A 456 9.75 -7.35 -1.02
N GLU A 457 8.87 -7.99 -0.25
CA GLU A 457 8.35 -7.39 0.98
C GLU A 457 9.50 -7.27 1.99
N ILE A 458 9.63 -6.12 2.63
CA ILE A 458 10.60 -5.90 3.70
C ILE A 458 9.89 -5.41 4.96
N GLU A 459 10.40 -5.81 6.12
CA GLU A 459 9.89 -5.28 7.38
C GLU A 459 10.28 -3.81 7.56
N ARG A 460 9.35 -3.02 8.13
CA ARG A 460 9.61 -1.63 8.56
C ARG A 460 10.54 -1.64 9.78
N LYS A 461 11.85 -1.80 9.54
CA LYS A 461 12.90 -1.71 10.56
C LYS A 461 12.74 -0.41 11.36
N LYS A 462 12.26 -0.50 12.60
CA LYS A 462 12.18 0.66 13.50
C LYS A 462 13.60 1.12 13.82
N THR A 463 13.88 2.41 13.62
CA THR A 463 15.12 3.04 14.06
C THR A 463 15.23 2.92 15.58
N THR A 464 16.31 2.30 16.06
CA THR A 464 16.57 2.10 17.50
C THR A 464 17.45 3.20 18.10
N TYR A 465 18.04 4.04 17.26
CA TYR A 465 18.80 5.23 17.63
C TYR A 465 17.94 6.48 17.46
N SER A 466 17.87 7.31 18.49
CA SER A 466 17.32 8.65 18.41
C SER A 466 18.10 9.61 19.30
N ILE A 467 18.13 10.87 18.90
CA ILE A 467 18.55 12.02 19.69
C ILE A 467 17.46 13.08 19.61
N ASP A 468 17.43 13.99 20.56
CA ASP A 468 16.68 15.24 20.43
C ASP A 468 17.65 16.39 20.68
N LYS A 469 18.08 17.04 19.59
CA LYS A 469 19.09 18.11 19.64
C LYS A 469 18.91 19.06 18.47
N GLU A 470 18.71 20.33 18.78
CA GLU A 470 18.77 21.40 17.78
C GLU A 470 20.20 21.48 17.20
N GLU A 471 20.32 21.11 15.93
CA GLU A 471 21.54 21.14 15.11
C GLU A 471 21.13 21.51 13.68
N THR A 472 21.96 22.30 13.00
CA THR A 472 21.77 22.65 11.59
C THR A 472 22.50 21.65 10.68
N TYR A 473 21.74 20.82 9.99
CA TYR A 473 22.23 19.90 8.97
C TYR A 473 22.11 20.56 7.59
N VAL A 474 23.24 20.84 6.95
CA VAL A 474 23.25 21.35 5.57
C VAL A 474 23.50 20.19 4.60
N ILE A 475 22.64 20.05 3.61
CA ILE A 475 22.73 19.04 2.56
C ILE A 475 22.81 19.76 1.23
N ILE A 476 23.93 19.61 0.52
CA ILE A 476 24.11 20.20 -0.82
C ILE A 476 23.71 19.14 -1.85
N GLY A 477 22.59 19.34 -2.55
CA GLY A 477 22.05 18.48 -3.61
C GLY A 477 20.65 17.93 -3.31
N ASN A 478 19.62 18.38 -4.05
CA ASN A 478 18.23 17.88 -3.98
C ASN A 478 17.98 16.72 -4.97
N GLY A 479 18.76 15.64 -4.83
CA GLY A 479 18.53 14.36 -5.51
C GLY A 479 18.34 13.24 -4.50
N ALA A 480 18.09 12.00 -4.97
CA ALA A 480 17.81 10.83 -4.12
C ALA A 480 18.73 10.71 -2.88
N ALA A 481 20.05 10.89 -3.04
CA ALA A 481 20.99 10.82 -1.92
C ALA A 481 20.80 11.92 -0.86
N GLY A 482 20.42 13.14 -1.27
CA GLY A 482 20.14 14.26 -0.37
C GLY A 482 18.77 14.14 0.29
N PHE A 483 17.75 13.71 -0.48
CA PHE A 483 16.41 13.40 0.04
C PHE A 483 16.45 12.28 1.09
N TYR A 484 17.10 11.15 0.79
CA TYR A 484 17.22 10.04 1.73
C TYR A 484 18.14 10.35 2.92
N ALA A 485 19.12 11.25 2.77
CA ALA A 485 19.86 11.79 3.91
C ALA A 485 18.97 12.66 4.81
N ALA A 486 18.15 13.55 4.24
CA ALA A 486 17.21 14.38 5.00
C ALA A 486 16.20 13.53 5.77
N LYS A 487 15.59 12.53 5.11
CA LYS A 487 14.66 11.57 5.71
C LYS A 487 15.32 10.79 6.86
N ALA A 488 16.52 10.23 6.64
CA ALA A 488 17.25 9.49 7.67
C ALA A 488 17.70 10.34 8.87
N ILE A 489 17.88 11.66 8.71
CA ILE A 489 18.10 12.60 9.82
C ILE A 489 16.80 12.83 10.60
N LYS A 490 15.66 13.12 9.94
CA LYS A 490 14.38 13.34 10.64
C LYS A 490 13.88 12.08 11.37
N GLU A 491 14.15 10.89 10.84
CA GLU A 491 13.93 9.59 11.50
C GLU A 491 14.73 9.39 12.82
N ARG A 492 15.70 10.27 13.12
CA ARG A 492 16.62 10.16 14.27
C ARG A 492 16.68 11.39 15.15
N ASN A 493 16.37 12.57 14.62
CA ASN A 493 16.46 13.84 15.31
C ASN A 493 15.26 14.76 14.94
N GLU A 494 14.26 14.77 15.82
CA GLU A 494 13.02 15.53 15.62
C GLU A 494 13.28 17.04 15.65
N SER A 495 14.21 17.52 16.48
CA SER A 495 14.67 18.92 16.51
C SER A 495 15.72 19.30 15.45
N ALA A 496 16.12 18.39 14.55
CA ALA A 496 17.07 18.74 13.47
C ALA A 496 16.53 19.81 12.52
N ILE A 497 17.29 20.89 12.32
CA ILE A 497 17.05 21.93 11.33
C ILE A 497 17.77 21.53 10.03
N ILE A 498 17.03 21.07 9.03
CA ILE A 498 17.62 20.62 7.75
C ILE A 498 17.52 21.72 6.71
N LYS A 499 18.64 21.99 6.02
CA LYS A 499 18.72 22.94 4.89
C LYS A 499 19.20 22.20 3.65
N LEU A 500 18.30 21.98 2.69
CA LEU A 500 18.52 21.18 1.49
C LEU A 500 18.67 22.09 0.27
N ILE A 501 19.85 22.12 -0.34
CA ILE A 501 20.25 23.21 -1.26
C ILE A 501 20.45 22.67 -2.67
N SER A 502 19.87 23.32 -3.68
CA SER A 502 19.92 22.89 -5.08
C SER A 502 20.09 24.05 -6.05
N ASN A 503 20.80 23.81 -7.15
CA ASN A 503 20.83 24.70 -8.32
C ASN A 503 19.86 24.24 -9.43
N GLU A 504 18.86 23.45 -9.04
CA GLU A 504 17.64 23.13 -9.77
C GLU A 504 16.47 23.81 -9.02
N LEU A 505 15.38 24.16 -9.71
CA LEU A 505 14.25 24.91 -9.12
C LEU A 505 13.19 23.96 -8.50
N GLU A 506 13.39 22.66 -8.67
CA GLU A 506 12.44 21.59 -8.40
C GLU A 506 12.72 20.86 -7.07
N HIS A 507 11.66 20.27 -6.52
CA HIS A 507 11.75 19.26 -5.45
C HIS A 507 12.49 18.00 -5.93
N SER A 508 12.96 17.15 -5.02
CA SER A 508 13.60 15.87 -5.40
C SER A 508 12.69 15.01 -6.28
N TYR A 509 13.24 14.52 -7.39
CA TYR A 509 12.51 13.79 -8.43
C TYR A 509 13.26 12.54 -8.94
N VAL A 510 12.52 11.62 -9.57
CA VAL A 510 12.97 10.36 -10.16
C VAL A 510 13.81 10.64 -11.42
N ARG A 511 15.10 10.91 -11.23
CA ARG A 511 16.00 11.34 -12.31
C ARG A 511 16.21 10.29 -13.42
N THR A 512 15.84 9.04 -13.20
CA THR A 512 15.84 7.98 -14.23
C THR A 512 14.76 8.18 -15.30
N GLN A 513 13.61 8.79 -14.97
CA GLN A 513 12.51 9.06 -15.93
C GLN A 513 12.80 10.19 -16.94
N LEU A 514 13.97 10.84 -16.89
CA LEU A 514 14.28 11.98 -17.76
C LEU A 514 14.35 11.63 -19.26
N SER A 515 14.62 10.37 -19.62
CA SER A 515 14.50 9.86 -20.99
C SER A 515 13.04 9.88 -21.46
N ASP A 516 12.15 9.36 -20.64
CA ASP A 516 10.75 9.11 -20.97
C ASP A 516 10.00 10.44 -21.05
N LEU A 517 10.37 11.39 -20.17
CA LEU A 517 9.99 12.79 -20.26
C LEU A 517 10.50 13.52 -21.51
N ILE A 518 11.20 12.91 -22.46
CA ILE A 518 11.37 13.48 -23.81
C ILE A 518 10.05 13.41 -24.58
N THR A 519 9.26 12.34 -24.45
CA THR A 519 7.96 12.15 -25.13
C THR A 519 6.78 12.43 -24.21
N GLU A 520 6.87 12.01 -22.95
CA GLU A 520 5.76 11.98 -22.00
C GLU A 520 5.59 13.29 -21.22
N LYS A 521 4.66 13.31 -20.26
CA LYS A 521 4.38 14.44 -19.38
C LYS A 521 4.73 14.08 -17.94
N ILE A 522 5.12 15.09 -17.16
CA ILE A 522 5.27 14.96 -15.71
C ILE A 522 3.89 14.63 -15.11
N ASP A 523 3.86 13.64 -14.23
CA ASP A 523 2.73 13.35 -13.34
C ASP A 523 3.17 13.32 -11.86
N ASP A 524 2.24 12.94 -10.97
CA ASP A 524 2.48 12.87 -9.53
C ASP A 524 3.59 11.88 -9.11
N SER A 525 3.97 10.91 -9.96
CA SER A 525 4.99 9.88 -9.67
C SER A 525 6.43 10.32 -9.96
N PHE A 526 6.60 11.44 -10.68
CA PHE A 526 7.92 11.99 -11.00
C PHE A 526 8.65 12.53 -9.77
N TYR A 527 7.93 13.08 -8.79
CA TYR A 527 8.52 13.61 -7.55
C TYR A 527 8.62 12.52 -6.48
N LEU A 528 9.72 12.51 -5.70
CA LEU A 528 9.91 11.53 -4.63
C LEU A 528 8.93 11.75 -3.46
N GLU A 529 8.58 13.01 -3.21
CA GLU A 529 7.59 13.43 -2.21
C GLU A 529 6.90 14.72 -2.64
N LYS A 530 5.70 14.96 -2.10
CA LYS A 530 4.90 16.16 -2.41
C LYS A 530 5.39 17.38 -1.61
N ALA A 531 5.20 18.57 -2.15
CA ALA A 531 5.69 19.85 -1.60
C ALA A 531 5.31 20.17 -0.13
N ASN A 532 4.28 19.50 0.42
CA ASN A 532 3.92 19.62 1.83
C ASN A 532 4.83 18.80 2.76
N TRP A 533 5.35 17.65 2.31
CA TRP A 533 6.19 16.76 3.11
C TRP A 533 7.40 17.49 3.70
N TYR A 534 8.08 18.32 2.89
CA TYR A 534 9.21 19.13 3.33
C TYR A 534 8.84 20.10 4.46
N LYS A 535 7.65 20.71 4.42
CA LYS A 535 7.15 21.62 5.46
C LYS A 535 6.79 20.87 6.73
N GLU A 536 6.06 19.75 6.58
CA GLU A 536 5.64 18.87 7.68
C GLU A 536 6.85 18.26 8.43
N ASN A 537 7.97 18.06 7.73
CA ASN A 537 9.23 17.54 8.29
C ASN A 537 10.25 18.63 8.70
N ASN A 538 9.87 19.92 8.68
CA ASN A 538 10.76 21.06 8.98
C ASN A 538 12.06 21.10 8.15
N ILE A 539 11.98 20.72 6.87
CA ILE A 539 13.07 20.77 5.89
C ILE A 539 12.97 22.09 5.10
N VAL A 540 14.01 22.92 5.17
CA VAL A 540 14.10 24.18 4.43
C VAL A 540 14.83 23.93 3.11
N GLU A 541 14.09 23.87 2.01
CA GLU A 541 14.67 23.84 0.67
C GLU A 541 15.18 25.22 0.25
N VAL A 542 16.38 25.27 -0.34
CA VAL A 542 16.98 26.46 -0.96
C VAL A 542 17.28 26.11 -2.42
N LEU A 543 16.26 26.27 -3.26
CA LEU A 543 16.28 25.90 -4.68
C LEU A 543 16.76 27.07 -5.56
N GLY A 544 17.26 26.75 -6.75
CA GLY A 544 17.82 27.73 -7.69
C GLY A 544 19.14 28.41 -7.25
N ALA A 545 19.86 27.89 -6.25
CA ALA A 545 21.05 28.51 -5.68
C ALA A 545 22.30 27.60 -5.77
N ASN A 546 23.43 28.17 -6.19
CA ASN A 546 24.72 27.48 -6.22
C ASN A 546 25.52 27.73 -4.94
N VAL A 547 26.17 26.69 -4.41
CA VAL A 547 27.19 26.84 -3.37
C VAL A 547 28.51 27.20 -4.05
N ASN A 548 29.06 28.38 -3.76
CA ASN A 548 30.31 28.86 -4.33
C ASN A 548 31.55 28.41 -3.54
N SER A 549 31.43 28.29 -2.21
CA SER A 549 32.51 27.87 -1.34
C SER A 549 32.00 27.36 0.01
N ILE A 550 32.82 26.54 0.65
CA ILE A 550 32.60 25.98 1.98
C ILE A 550 33.80 26.40 2.83
N ASP A 551 33.55 26.84 4.06
CA ASP A 551 34.53 27.29 5.03
C ASP A 551 34.42 26.37 6.25
N LYS A 552 35.31 25.38 6.33
CA LYS A 552 35.23 24.31 7.36
C LYS A 552 35.59 24.79 8.76
N ASP A 553 36.48 25.77 8.86
CA ASP A 553 37.01 26.25 10.15
C ASP A 553 35.99 27.17 10.86
N THR A 554 35.15 27.87 10.08
CA THR A 554 33.98 28.63 10.58
C THR A 554 32.64 27.90 10.38
N LYS A 555 32.68 26.64 9.94
CA LYS A 555 31.54 25.80 9.50
C LYS A 555 30.44 26.61 8.78
N THR A 556 30.80 27.27 7.68
CA THR A 556 29.89 28.15 6.93
C THR A 556 30.02 27.91 5.44
N ILE A 557 28.89 27.70 4.76
CA ILE A 557 28.82 27.71 3.29
C ILE A 557 28.46 29.11 2.78
N LYS A 558 28.88 29.44 1.56
CA LYS A 558 28.60 30.73 0.89
C LYS A 558 27.94 30.46 -0.46
N LEU A 559 26.74 31.00 -0.66
CA LEU A 559 25.97 30.89 -1.90
C LEU A 559 26.38 31.95 -2.95
N ASP A 560 25.94 31.76 -4.18
CA ASP A 560 26.07 32.71 -5.30
C ASP A 560 25.44 34.08 -5.02
N ASN A 561 24.28 34.11 -4.37
CA ASN A 561 23.62 35.32 -3.86
C ASN A 561 24.38 36.01 -2.68
N LYS A 562 25.56 35.48 -2.30
CA LYS A 562 26.43 35.89 -1.18
C LYS A 562 25.89 35.61 0.23
N GLN A 563 24.77 34.90 0.37
CA GLN A 563 24.25 34.46 1.66
C GLN A 563 25.20 33.44 2.29
N GLY A 564 25.53 33.67 3.57
CA GLY A 564 26.22 32.68 4.41
C GLY A 564 25.21 31.79 5.13
N ILE A 565 25.46 30.48 5.17
CA ILE A 565 24.67 29.51 5.95
C ILE A 565 25.62 28.70 6.82
N HIS A 566 25.45 28.81 8.14
CA HIS A 566 26.17 27.99 9.12
C HIS A 566 25.65 26.54 9.14
N TYR A 567 26.52 25.59 9.51
CA TYR A 567 26.17 24.18 9.69
C TYR A 567 26.85 23.59 10.95
N ASP A 568 26.18 22.64 11.59
CA ASP A 568 26.81 21.73 12.57
C ASP A 568 27.40 20.52 11.83
N LYS A 569 26.63 19.97 10.88
CA LYS A 569 26.96 18.83 10.02
C LYS A 569 26.74 19.19 8.55
N LEU A 570 27.63 18.75 7.67
CA LEU A 570 27.54 18.98 6.22
C LEU A 570 27.52 17.66 5.45
N ILE A 571 26.55 17.51 4.53
CA ILE A 571 26.44 16.35 3.64
C ILE A 571 26.58 16.82 2.18
N LEU A 572 27.60 16.29 1.51
CA LEU A 572 27.82 16.46 0.07
C LEU A 572 27.00 15.39 -0.67
N ALA A 573 25.81 15.77 -1.13
CA ALA A 573 24.90 14.96 -1.95
C ALA A 573 24.81 15.52 -3.39
N ASN A 574 25.75 16.39 -3.79
CA ASN A 574 25.69 17.22 -4.99
C ASN A 574 25.98 16.46 -6.29
N GLY A 575 26.01 15.13 -6.21
CA GLY A 575 25.95 14.21 -7.33
C GLY A 575 27.02 14.37 -8.40
N SER A 576 26.59 14.27 -9.66
CA SER A 576 27.44 14.19 -10.84
C SER A 576 26.94 15.12 -11.95
N TYR A 577 27.84 15.53 -12.84
CA TYR A 577 27.54 16.31 -14.04
C TYR A 577 27.71 15.45 -15.30
N ASN A 578 26.97 15.78 -16.38
CA ASN A 578 27.14 15.12 -17.67
C ASN A 578 28.51 15.48 -18.28
N PHE A 579 29.25 14.45 -18.69
CA PHE A 579 30.50 14.66 -19.42
C PHE A 579 30.15 15.03 -20.87
N VAL A 580 30.61 16.20 -21.31
CA VAL A 580 30.64 16.58 -22.72
C VAL A 580 32.12 16.76 -23.05
N PRO A 581 32.70 15.91 -23.93
CA PRO A 581 34.11 15.98 -24.26
C PRO A 581 34.39 17.30 -25.01
N PRO A 582 35.57 17.91 -24.82
CA PRO A 582 36.04 19.03 -25.64
C PRO A 582 35.83 18.76 -27.13
N THR A 583 34.86 19.45 -27.74
CA THR A 583 34.45 19.25 -29.13
C THR A 583 34.51 20.58 -29.86
N LYS A 584 35.21 20.60 -30.99
CA LYS A 584 35.32 21.78 -31.87
C LYS A 584 33.97 22.06 -32.52
N VAL A 585 33.59 23.34 -32.58
CA VAL A 585 32.43 23.82 -33.34
C VAL A 585 32.89 24.90 -34.29
N LYS A 586 32.67 24.69 -35.59
CA LYS A 586 32.79 25.72 -36.62
C LYS A 586 31.49 26.52 -36.60
N PHE A 587 31.56 27.71 -36.04
CA PHE A 587 30.40 28.59 -35.81
C PHE A 587 30.55 29.83 -36.70
N GLU A 588 29.75 29.88 -37.77
CA GLU A 588 29.94 30.89 -38.84
C GLU A 588 31.41 30.91 -39.32
N ASP A 589 32.07 32.08 -39.31
CA ASP A 589 33.44 32.24 -39.83
C ASP A 589 34.57 31.94 -38.80
N HIS A 590 34.26 31.33 -37.64
CA HIS A 590 35.27 31.05 -36.60
C HIS A 590 35.09 29.67 -35.92
N GLU A 591 36.11 29.24 -35.19
CA GLU A 591 36.10 28.00 -34.41
C GLU A 591 36.00 28.30 -32.92
N ILE A 592 35.10 27.61 -32.22
CA ILE A 592 34.92 27.63 -30.77
C ILE A 592 34.96 26.19 -30.22
N GLU A 593 35.03 26.02 -28.90
CA GLU A 593 35.00 24.69 -28.26
C GLU A 593 33.83 24.58 -27.28
N VAL A 594 33.08 23.48 -27.37
CA VAL A 594 32.08 23.10 -26.37
C VAL A 594 32.59 21.98 -25.46
N ASN A 595 32.24 22.07 -24.18
CA ASN A 595 32.52 21.07 -23.15
C ASN A 595 31.38 21.06 -22.10
N SER A 596 31.53 20.30 -21.00
CA SER A 596 30.49 20.14 -19.95
C SER A 596 29.91 21.44 -19.39
N TRP A 597 30.61 22.56 -19.50
CA TRP A 597 30.18 23.87 -18.97
C TRP A 597 29.67 24.84 -20.04
N THR A 598 29.88 24.53 -21.33
CA THR A 598 29.65 25.47 -22.45
C THR A 598 28.82 24.90 -23.60
N TYR A 599 28.40 23.64 -23.55
CA TYR A 599 27.64 22.99 -24.64
C TYR A 599 26.39 23.77 -25.06
N ASN A 600 25.65 24.31 -24.08
CA ASN A 600 24.42 25.09 -24.29
C ASN A 600 24.65 26.49 -24.90
N THR A 601 25.89 26.92 -25.12
CA THR A 601 26.19 28.16 -25.87
C THR A 601 25.89 28.02 -27.37
N VAL A 602 25.80 26.80 -27.88
CA VAL A 602 25.43 26.49 -29.27
C VAL A 602 24.03 25.88 -29.29
N LYS A 603 23.05 26.64 -29.80
CA LYS A 603 21.66 26.17 -29.94
C LYS A 603 21.61 24.86 -30.74
N GLY A 604 20.85 23.89 -30.23
CA GLY A 604 20.77 22.54 -30.78
C GLY A 604 21.71 21.53 -30.11
N ILE A 605 22.66 21.94 -29.25
CA ILE A 605 23.43 21.01 -28.42
C ILE A 605 22.80 20.89 -27.03
N HIS A 606 22.48 19.66 -26.64
CA HIS A 606 21.76 19.29 -25.41
C HIS A 606 22.46 18.17 -24.64
N THR A 607 22.04 17.95 -23.41
CA THR A 607 22.29 16.71 -22.66
C THR A 607 20.98 16.24 -21.99
N ILE A 608 21.02 15.27 -21.07
CA ILE A 608 19.86 14.77 -20.31
C ILE A 608 20.23 14.43 -18.85
N LYS A 609 20.60 15.42 -18.01
CA LYS A 609 20.85 15.22 -16.55
C LYS A 609 19.85 15.95 -15.67
N LYS A 610 19.36 17.11 -16.11
CA LYS A 610 18.42 17.98 -15.40
C LYS A 610 17.06 17.99 -16.10
N LEU A 611 15.99 18.35 -15.37
CA LEU A 611 14.68 18.58 -16.00
C LEU A 611 14.77 19.69 -17.06
N SER A 612 15.47 20.78 -16.75
CA SER A 612 15.71 21.90 -17.67
C SER A 612 16.41 21.51 -18.98
N ASP A 613 17.21 20.44 -18.99
CA ASP A 613 17.82 19.92 -20.22
C ASP A 613 16.74 19.32 -21.15
N VAL A 614 15.85 18.52 -20.57
CA VAL A 614 14.75 17.84 -21.25
C VAL A 614 13.68 18.82 -21.73
N GLU A 615 13.45 19.89 -20.97
CA GLU A 615 12.57 21.00 -21.36
C GLU A 615 13.13 21.78 -22.57
N SER A 616 14.41 22.18 -22.53
CA SER A 616 15.03 22.88 -23.66
C SER A 616 15.10 22.03 -24.93
N LEU A 617 15.29 20.71 -24.77
CA LEU A 617 15.17 19.74 -25.85
C LEU A 617 13.73 19.69 -26.40
N LYS A 618 12.72 19.58 -25.52
CA LYS A 618 11.29 19.57 -25.87
C LYS A 618 10.84 20.81 -26.64
N GLU A 619 11.36 21.99 -26.32
CA GLU A 619 11.07 23.23 -27.05
C GLU A 619 11.59 23.21 -28.50
N GLN A 620 12.73 22.55 -28.74
CA GLN A 620 13.41 22.56 -30.05
C GLN A 620 12.94 21.41 -30.95
N LEU A 621 12.61 20.25 -30.39
CA LEU A 621 12.16 19.05 -31.12
C LEU A 621 11.09 19.32 -32.21
N PRO A 622 10.04 20.14 -32.01
CA PRO A 622 9.01 20.38 -33.04
C PRO A 622 9.53 21.04 -34.34
N ALA A 623 10.71 21.66 -34.30
CA ALA A 623 11.35 22.30 -35.46
C ALA A 623 12.50 21.47 -36.06
N SER A 624 12.75 20.27 -35.54
CA SER A 624 13.89 19.41 -35.90
C SER A 624 13.45 18.13 -36.59
N LYS A 625 14.34 17.56 -37.41
CA LYS A 625 14.11 16.32 -38.15
C LYS A 625 15.23 15.30 -37.95
N ASN A 626 16.48 15.75 -37.83
CA ASN A 626 17.67 14.93 -37.72
C ASN A 626 18.31 15.15 -36.33
N ILE A 627 18.41 14.07 -35.55
CA ILE A 627 18.93 14.10 -34.19
C ILE A 627 20.09 13.11 -34.10
N VAL A 628 21.24 13.60 -33.62
CA VAL A 628 22.42 12.75 -33.37
C VAL A 628 22.66 12.63 -31.86
N ILE A 629 22.79 11.40 -31.38
CA ILE A 629 23.08 11.10 -29.98
C ILE A 629 24.50 10.58 -29.89
N ILE A 630 25.32 11.21 -29.04
CA ILE A 630 26.73 10.87 -28.85
C ILE A 630 26.84 10.06 -27.56
N GLY A 631 27.14 8.78 -27.69
CA GLY A 631 27.10 7.76 -26.64
C GLY A 631 25.93 6.80 -26.81
N GLY A 632 26.22 5.56 -27.21
CA GLY A 632 25.31 4.41 -27.29
C GLY A 632 25.28 3.58 -26.00
N GLY A 633 25.48 4.23 -24.85
CA GLY A 633 25.12 3.68 -23.55
C GLY A 633 23.61 3.70 -23.32
N LEU A 634 23.14 3.05 -22.25
CA LEU A 634 21.73 2.87 -21.86
C LEU A 634 20.86 4.12 -22.10
N LEU A 635 21.13 5.21 -21.35
CA LEU A 635 20.41 6.49 -21.45
C LEU A 635 20.42 7.11 -22.85
N GLY A 636 21.49 6.87 -23.64
CA GLY A 636 21.60 7.35 -25.01
C GLY A 636 20.75 6.55 -25.98
N LEU A 637 20.63 5.23 -25.76
CA LEU A 637 19.72 4.37 -26.53
C LEU A 637 18.26 4.55 -26.11
N GLU A 638 17.99 4.76 -24.82
CA GLU A 638 16.66 5.13 -24.30
C GLU A 638 16.20 6.46 -24.91
N ALA A 639 17.02 7.52 -24.83
CA ALA A 639 16.73 8.79 -25.49
C ALA A 639 16.62 8.67 -27.02
N ALA A 640 17.39 7.79 -27.66
CA ALA A 640 17.27 7.52 -29.09
C ALA A 640 15.92 6.91 -29.46
N TRP A 641 15.42 6.00 -28.63
CA TRP A 641 14.11 5.39 -28.80
C TRP A 641 12.98 6.40 -28.60
N GLU A 642 13.04 7.21 -27.53
CA GLU A 642 12.03 8.24 -27.26
C GLU A 642 11.97 9.33 -28.32
N VAL A 643 13.12 9.80 -28.82
CA VAL A 643 13.14 10.71 -29.97
C VAL A 643 12.61 10.01 -31.23
N GLN A 644 12.92 8.73 -31.46
CA GLN A 644 12.46 7.99 -32.63
C GLN A 644 10.94 7.78 -32.63
N LYS A 645 10.28 7.59 -31.47
CA LYS A 645 8.80 7.54 -31.36
C LYS A 645 8.09 8.75 -32.00
N ARG A 646 8.77 9.91 -32.13
CA ARG A 646 8.28 11.11 -32.82
C ARG A 646 8.44 11.07 -34.36
N ASN A 647 8.82 9.93 -34.95
CA ASN A 647 9.12 9.71 -36.37
C ASN A 647 10.27 10.59 -36.92
N MET A 648 11.28 10.83 -36.08
CA MET A 648 12.47 11.61 -36.44
C MET A 648 13.63 10.72 -36.91
N ASN A 649 14.55 11.30 -37.71
CA ASN A 649 15.77 10.64 -38.15
C ASN A 649 16.78 10.61 -36.99
N VAL A 650 16.91 9.48 -36.29
CA VAL A 650 17.83 9.34 -35.15
C VAL A 650 19.08 8.57 -35.56
N THR A 651 20.26 9.13 -35.27
CA THR A 651 21.55 8.43 -35.39
C THR A 651 22.29 8.44 -34.05
N VAL A 652 22.69 7.28 -33.56
CA VAL A 652 23.57 7.10 -32.39
C VAL A 652 25.01 6.95 -32.88
N VAL A 653 25.94 7.67 -32.26
CA VAL A 653 27.39 7.58 -32.49
C VAL A 653 28.04 7.09 -31.21
N GLU A 654 28.67 5.92 -31.26
CA GLU A 654 29.35 5.29 -30.13
C GLU A 654 30.82 5.03 -30.46
N LEU A 655 31.69 5.33 -29.48
CA LEU A 655 33.14 5.19 -29.58
C LEU A 655 33.60 3.73 -29.49
N ALA A 656 32.88 2.90 -28.73
CA ALA A 656 33.12 1.47 -28.65
C ALA A 656 32.79 0.76 -29.97
N GLU A 657 33.55 -0.29 -30.28
CA GLU A 657 33.36 -1.13 -31.47
C GLU A 657 32.13 -2.05 -31.40
N ARG A 658 31.46 -2.12 -30.24
CA ARG A 658 30.26 -2.93 -29.97
C ARG A 658 29.34 -2.25 -28.95
N MET A 659 28.03 -2.53 -28.99
CA MET A 659 27.05 -1.91 -28.09
C MET A 659 27.12 -2.37 -26.63
N LEU A 660 26.66 -1.50 -25.73
CA LEU A 660 26.52 -1.74 -24.28
C LEU A 660 27.68 -2.55 -23.65
N PRO A 661 28.97 -2.20 -23.87
CA PRO A 661 30.11 -3.07 -23.57
C PRO A 661 30.38 -3.31 -22.07
N ARG A 662 29.61 -2.66 -21.18
CA ARG A 662 29.65 -2.84 -19.72
C ARG A 662 28.49 -3.68 -19.19
N GLN A 663 27.50 -4.00 -20.02
CA GLN A 663 26.30 -4.76 -19.68
C GLN A 663 26.19 -6.06 -20.49
N LEU A 664 26.72 -6.09 -21.71
CA LEU A 664 26.72 -7.24 -22.62
C LEU A 664 28.14 -7.77 -22.81
N ASP A 665 28.29 -9.08 -22.97
CA ASP A 665 29.46 -9.72 -23.57
C ASP A 665 29.39 -9.65 -25.11
N THR A 666 30.42 -10.16 -25.78
CA THR A 666 30.50 -10.12 -27.26
C THR A 666 29.28 -10.76 -27.94
N ASP A 667 28.83 -11.94 -27.51
CA ASP A 667 27.68 -12.63 -28.13
C ASP A 667 26.36 -11.88 -27.90
N GLY A 668 26.12 -11.40 -26.68
CA GLY A 668 24.93 -10.61 -26.36
C GLY A 668 24.90 -9.29 -27.13
N SER A 669 26.05 -8.64 -27.32
CA SER A 669 26.20 -7.44 -28.15
C SER A 669 25.77 -7.69 -29.59
N ASN A 670 26.27 -8.76 -30.20
CA ASN A 670 25.96 -9.11 -31.58
C ASN A 670 24.45 -9.36 -31.80
N LEU A 671 23.77 -10.04 -30.87
CA LEU A 671 22.31 -10.21 -30.94
C LEU A 671 21.58 -8.87 -30.77
N PHE A 672 22.00 -8.05 -29.80
CA PHE A 672 21.39 -6.75 -29.56
C PHE A 672 21.58 -5.78 -30.74
N GLU A 673 22.71 -5.86 -31.44
CA GLU A 673 22.99 -5.11 -32.66
C GLU A 673 22.11 -5.55 -33.84
N ASP A 674 21.89 -6.86 -34.03
CA ASP A 674 20.90 -7.38 -34.98
C ASP A 674 19.47 -6.91 -34.65
N LEU A 675 19.09 -6.88 -33.36
CA LEU A 675 17.79 -6.34 -32.92
C LEU A 675 17.63 -4.84 -33.20
N VAL A 676 18.61 -4.02 -32.83
CA VAL A 676 18.54 -2.56 -33.08
C VAL A 676 18.58 -2.26 -34.59
N SER A 677 19.29 -3.06 -35.40
CA SER A 677 19.31 -2.91 -36.87
C SER A 677 17.93 -3.07 -37.54
N LYS A 678 16.98 -3.73 -36.87
CA LYS A 678 15.58 -3.90 -37.31
C LYS A 678 14.68 -2.73 -36.89
N THR A 679 15.21 -1.74 -36.16
CA THR A 679 14.51 -0.50 -35.80
C THR A 679 14.88 0.66 -36.73
N PRO A 680 14.14 1.78 -36.72
CA PRO A 680 14.53 2.98 -37.45
C PRO A 680 15.71 3.76 -36.84
N VAL A 681 16.26 3.32 -35.70
CA VAL A 681 17.41 3.98 -35.06
C VAL A 681 18.71 3.48 -35.68
N LYS A 682 19.48 4.40 -36.25
CA LYS A 682 20.77 4.11 -36.90
C LYS A 682 21.90 4.17 -35.88
N VAL A 683 22.66 3.09 -35.69
CA VAL A 683 23.85 3.10 -34.81
C VAL A 683 25.13 3.12 -35.65
N LEU A 684 26.13 3.88 -35.18
CA LEU A 684 27.48 3.96 -35.74
C LEU A 684 28.50 3.66 -34.63
N LEU A 685 29.09 2.47 -34.69
CA LEU A 685 30.08 1.96 -33.73
C LEU A 685 31.52 2.32 -34.17
N GLY A 686 32.45 2.36 -33.21
CA GLY A 686 33.86 2.69 -33.45
C GLY A 686 34.11 4.13 -33.92
N GLU A 687 33.13 5.02 -33.73
CA GLU A 687 33.09 6.36 -34.34
C GLU A 687 33.10 7.46 -33.28
N ALA A 688 33.71 8.60 -33.63
CA ALA A 688 33.78 9.76 -32.76
C ALA A 688 33.65 11.05 -33.55
N VAL A 689 33.05 12.07 -32.95
CA VAL A 689 32.99 13.42 -33.54
C VAL A 689 34.39 14.03 -33.62
N ASP A 690 34.68 14.68 -34.74
CA ASP A 690 35.86 15.51 -34.94
C ASP A 690 35.52 16.99 -34.71
N PHE A 691 34.50 17.49 -35.41
CA PHE A 691 33.91 18.80 -35.17
C PHE A 691 32.41 18.84 -35.55
N ILE A 692 31.72 19.84 -34.99
CA ILE A 692 30.33 20.20 -35.30
C ILE A 692 30.34 21.45 -36.19
N THR A 693 29.37 21.58 -37.10
CA THR A 693 29.12 22.80 -37.88
C THR A 693 27.81 23.43 -37.42
N ALA A 694 27.85 24.71 -37.06
CA ALA A 694 26.71 25.46 -36.52
C ALA A 694 26.70 26.93 -37.00
N ASN A 695 25.56 27.59 -36.81
CA ASN A 695 25.37 29.02 -37.06
C ASN A 695 24.31 29.60 -36.10
N LYS A 696 23.88 30.86 -36.30
CA LYS A 696 22.85 31.52 -35.46
C LYS A 696 21.49 30.80 -35.39
N ALA A 697 21.15 29.93 -36.34
CA ALA A 697 19.93 29.11 -36.27
C ALA A 697 20.10 27.87 -35.39
N GLY A 698 21.31 27.31 -35.31
CA GLY A 698 21.70 26.19 -34.45
C GLY A 698 22.78 25.30 -35.08
N VAL A 699 22.90 24.07 -34.58
CA VAL A 699 23.62 22.97 -35.23
C VAL A 699 23.06 22.73 -36.65
N GLN A 700 23.92 22.32 -37.58
CA GLN A 700 23.54 22.01 -38.97
C GLN A 700 24.03 20.60 -39.39
N SER A 701 25.24 20.21 -38.96
CA SER A 701 25.80 18.88 -39.21
C SER A 701 26.98 18.63 -38.26
N LEU A 702 27.48 17.39 -38.21
CA LEU A 702 28.79 17.07 -37.64
C LEU A 702 29.63 16.24 -38.60
N GLN A 703 30.96 16.27 -38.42
CA GLN A 703 31.89 15.36 -39.09
C GLN A 703 32.50 14.41 -38.05
N LEU A 704 32.51 13.12 -38.39
CA LEU A 704 33.17 12.06 -37.62
C LEU A 704 34.64 11.93 -38.02
N LYS A 705 35.47 11.31 -37.17
CA LYS A 705 36.90 11.10 -37.40
C LYS A 705 37.20 10.16 -38.58
N SER A 706 36.24 9.36 -39.03
CA SER A 706 36.27 8.66 -40.32
C SER A 706 36.19 9.58 -41.56
N GLY A 707 35.97 10.89 -41.37
CA GLY A 707 35.69 11.87 -42.42
C GLY A 707 34.22 11.93 -42.84
N LYS A 708 33.36 11.07 -42.28
CA LYS A 708 31.93 10.98 -42.60
C LYS A 708 31.14 12.17 -42.02
N GLN A 709 30.38 12.86 -42.85
CA GLN A 709 29.48 13.93 -42.43
C GLN A 709 28.06 13.39 -42.15
N ILE A 710 27.36 13.97 -41.18
CA ILE A 710 26.00 13.63 -40.78
C ILE A 710 25.23 14.93 -40.52
N ASP A 711 24.08 15.11 -41.19
CA ASP A 711 23.17 16.22 -40.97
C ASP A 711 22.52 16.13 -39.58
N ALA A 712 22.45 17.25 -38.85
CA ALA A 712 21.97 17.28 -37.47
C ALA A 712 21.34 18.65 -37.17
N ASP A 713 20.07 18.64 -36.75
CA ASP A 713 19.39 19.82 -36.21
C ASP A 713 19.58 19.90 -34.69
N ILE A 714 19.69 18.73 -34.03
CA ILE A 714 19.94 18.56 -32.60
C ILE A 714 21.07 17.52 -32.39
N ILE A 715 21.93 17.79 -31.41
CA ILE A 715 22.91 16.86 -30.85
C ILE A 715 22.62 16.67 -29.36
N ILE A 716 22.54 15.43 -28.89
CA ILE A 716 22.41 15.10 -27.46
C ILE A 716 23.66 14.34 -27.02
N TYR A 717 24.37 14.84 -26.01
CA TYR A 717 25.50 14.11 -25.41
C TYR A 717 25.03 13.22 -24.26
N SER A 718 25.36 11.93 -24.35
CA SER A 718 25.06 10.89 -23.35
C SER A 718 26.28 9.97 -23.08
N VAL A 719 27.50 10.52 -23.10
CA VAL A 719 28.76 9.78 -22.85
C VAL A 719 29.10 9.57 -21.35
N GLY A 720 28.05 9.51 -20.50
CA GLY A 720 28.14 9.28 -19.06
C GLY A 720 28.51 10.52 -18.23
N VAL A 721 28.67 10.30 -16.92
CA VAL A 721 28.79 11.35 -15.90
C VAL A 721 30.15 11.40 -15.20
N ARG A 722 30.42 12.47 -14.44
CA ARG A 722 31.57 12.63 -13.53
C ARG A 722 31.12 13.26 -12.21
N ALA A 723 31.71 12.89 -11.08
CA ALA A 723 31.34 13.41 -9.76
C ALA A 723 31.65 14.91 -9.61
N ASN A 724 30.79 15.66 -8.91
CA ASN A 724 30.96 17.08 -8.61
C ASN A 724 31.94 17.33 -7.43
N ILE A 725 33.17 16.83 -7.56
CA ILE A 725 34.21 16.90 -6.50
C ILE A 725 34.78 18.31 -6.23
N PHE A 726 34.46 19.30 -7.07
CA PHE A 726 35.03 20.65 -7.03
C PHE A 726 34.75 21.42 -5.73
N LEU A 727 33.68 21.08 -5.00
CA LEU A 727 33.40 21.63 -3.67
C LEU A 727 34.25 20.99 -2.55
N ALA A 728 34.68 19.75 -2.75
CA ALA A 728 35.42 18.97 -1.75
C ALA A 728 36.93 19.21 -1.82
N GLN A 729 37.49 19.32 -3.03
CA GLN A 729 38.94 19.50 -3.24
C GLN A 729 39.53 20.71 -2.48
N PRO A 730 38.92 21.92 -2.46
CA PRO A 730 39.46 23.07 -1.74
C PRO A 730 39.48 22.92 -0.21
N LEU A 731 38.68 22.00 0.34
CA LEU A 731 38.62 21.73 1.78
C LEU A 731 39.77 20.82 2.27
N GLY A 732 40.53 20.23 1.35
CA GLY A 732 41.46 19.13 1.65
C GLY A 732 40.76 17.80 1.86
N ILE A 733 39.55 17.62 1.30
CA ILE A 733 38.88 16.32 1.27
C ILE A 733 39.50 15.47 0.16
N HIS A 734 39.81 14.22 0.47
CA HIS A 734 40.41 13.27 -0.45
C HIS A 734 39.42 12.91 -1.57
N CYS A 735 39.86 13.01 -2.83
CA CYS A 735 39.05 12.72 -4.01
C CYS A 735 39.85 11.90 -5.03
N ASN A 736 39.17 11.05 -5.80
CA ASN A 736 39.73 10.29 -6.93
C ASN A 736 38.78 10.39 -8.14
N LYS A 737 37.88 9.42 -8.33
CA LYS A 737 36.74 9.51 -9.27
C LYS A 737 35.55 10.19 -8.60
N GLY A 738 35.40 10.01 -7.29
CA GLY A 738 34.48 10.74 -6.40
C GLY A 738 35.19 11.23 -5.13
N VAL A 739 34.41 11.76 -4.19
CA VAL A 739 34.83 12.05 -2.81
C VAL A 739 35.03 10.73 -2.07
N ILE A 740 36.23 10.50 -1.55
CA ILE A 740 36.56 9.24 -0.87
C ILE A 740 35.93 9.24 0.52
N VAL A 741 35.10 8.23 0.79
CA VAL A 741 34.42 8.02 2.07
C VAL A 741 34.71 6.65 2.66
N ASN A 742 34.57 6.54 3.98
CA ASN A 742 34.57 5.26 4.69
C ASN A 742 33.17 4.58 4.60
N PRO A 743 32.99 3.34 5.09
CA PRO A 743 31.68 2.65 5.07
C PRO A 743 30.55 3.34 5.88
N TYR A 744 30.85 4.40 6.63
CA TYR A 744 29.88 5.24 7.34
C TYR A 744 29.53 6.53 6.56
N MET A 745 29.98 6.67 5.31
CA MET A 745 29.84 7.86 4.44
C MET A 745 30.55 9.12 4.97
N GLN A 746 31.48 8.97 5.92
CA GLN A 746 32.29 10.06 6.45
C GLN A 746 33.48 10.32 5.52
N THR A 747 33.82 11.60 5.32
CA THR A 747 35.06 12.01 4.65
C THR A 747 36.25 12.01 5.61
N ASN A 748 37.43 12.42 5.15
CA ASN A 748 38.60 12.67 6.01
C ASN A 748 38.56 14.02 6.77
N VAL A 749 37.47 14.78 6.67
CA VAL A 749 37.25 16.03 7.42
C VAL A 749 36.08 15.83 8.38
N GLU A 750 36.28 16.19 9.65
CA GLU A 750 35.28 16.06 10.71
C GLU A 750 33.99 16.82 10.36
N ASP A 751 32.85 16.25 10.75
CA ASP A 751 31.50 16.74 10.45
C ASP A 751 31.11 16.90 8.96
N ILE A 752 31.96 16.45 8.02
CA ILE A 752 31.65 16.43 6.58
C ILE A 752 31.51 15.00 6.05
N TYR A 753 30.38 14.73 5.44
CA TYR A 753 29.95 13.44 4.88
C TYR A 753 29.72 13.58 3.36
N ALA A 754 29.73 12.49 2.60
CA ALA A 754 29.40 12.50 1.17
C ALA A 754 28.67 11.23 0.74
N CYS A 755 27.69 11.34 -0.16
CA CYS A 755 26.83 10.23 -0.56
C CYS A 755 26.37 10.25 -2.03
N GLY A 756 26.10 9.06 -2.57
CA GLY A 756 25.56 8.86 -3.92
C GLY A 756 26.53 9.25 -5.03
N ASP A 757 26.01 9.89 -6.09
CA ASP A 757 26.70 10.20 -7.36
C ASP A 757 27.99 11.04 -7.23
N VAL A 758 28.29 11.61 -6.05
CA VAL A 758 29.54 12.34 -5.76
C VAL A 758 30.59 11.50 -5.03
N ALA A 759 30.22 10.36 -4.44
CA ALA A 759 31.04 9.59 -3.50
C ALA A 759 31.76 8.38 -4.12
N GLU A 760 32.83 7.93 -3.46
CA GLU A 760 33.63 6.76 -3.80
C GLU A 760 33.99 5.97 -2.53
N LEU A 761 33.68 4.67 -2.53
CA LEU A 761 33.90 3.77 -1.39
C LEU A 761 34.77 2.59 -1.82
N ASP A 762 35.86 2.31 -1.11
CA ASP A 762 36.81 1.22 -1.42
C ASP A 762 37.34 1.24 -2.88
N GLY A 763 37.46 2.42 -3.49
CA GLY A 763 37.83 2.60 -4.92
C GLY A 763 36.69 2.39 -5.92
N ILE A 764 35.48 2.07 -5.43
CA ILE A 764 34.27 1.87 -6.22
C ILE A 764 33.49 3.19 -6.30
N TYR A 765 33.39 3.73 -7.51
CA TYR A 765 32.42 4.75 -7.88
C TYR A 765 31.17 4.07 -8.42
N TYR A 766 30.06 4.12 -7.67
CA TYR A 766 28.83 3.40 -8.01
C TYR A 766 28.04 4.09 -9.14
N GLY A 767 27.77 5.40 -9.00
CA GLY A 767 27.11 6.21 -10.03
C GLY A 767 25.73 5.68 -10.47
N ASN A 768 24.94 5.13 -9.55
CA ASN A 768 23.63 4.55 -9.84
C ASN A 768 22.59 4.86 -8.74
N TRP A 769 21.30 4.72 -9.08
CA TRP A 769 20.17 5.06 -8.21
C TRP A 769 20.13 4.27 -6.88
N PRO A 770 20.23 2.92 -6.84
CA PRO A 770 20.27 2.17 -5.58
C PRO A 770 21.40 2.60 -4.64
N ALA A 771 22.59 2.91 -5.16
CA ALA A 771 23.67 3.43 -4.34
C ALA A 771 23.35 4.83 -3.81
N ALA A 772 22.73 5.70 -4.61
CA ALA A 772 22.31 7.03 -4.16
C ALA A 772 21.33 6.95 -2.97
N ILE A 773 20.32 6.08 -3.04
CA ILE A 773 19.38 5.82 -1.93
C ILE A 773 20.13 5.39 -0.66
N GLU A 774 20.87 4.28 -0.73
CA GLU A 774 21.42 3.64 0.48
C GLU A 774 22.60 4.43 1.06
N MET A 775 23.43 5.07 0.23
CA MET A 775 24.45 6.03 0.71
C MET A 775 23.81 7.26 1.36
N GLY A 776 22.68 7.74 0.84
CA GLY A 776 21.91 8.84 1.44
C GLY A 776 21.47 8.51 2.86
N LYS A 777 20.80 7.36 3.03
CA LYS A 777 20.37 6.85 4.35
C LYS A 777 21.53 6.74 5.34
N VAL A 778 22.66 6.17 4.92
CA VAL A 778 23.85 5.97 5.76
C VAL A 778 24.51 7.30 6.14
N ALA A 779 24.63 8.25 5.21
CA ALA A 779 25.17 9.58 5.50
C ALA A 779 24.29 10.36 6.48
N GLY A 780 22.97 10.40 6.25
CA GLY A 780 22.03 11.07 7.13
C GLY A 780 22.04 10.49 8.55
N ALA A 781 22.01 9.16 8.67
CA ALA A 781 22.09 8.47 9.95
C ALA A 781 23.38 8.78 10.72
N ASN A 782 24.54 8.61 10.08
CA ASN A 782 25.81 8.79 10.77
C ASN A 782 26.14 10.27 11.02
N ALA A 783 25.48 11.21 10.33
CA ALA A 783 25.53 12.64 10.66
C ALA A 783 24.90 12.94 12.02
N THR A 784 23.80 12.26 12.39
CA THR A 784 23.18 12.40 13.73
C THR A 784 23.92 11.65 14.83
N GLY A 785 24.98 10.89 14.52
CA GLY A 785 25.74 10.10 15.49
C GLY A 785 25.34 8.63 15.61
N ASP A 786 24.46 8.13 14.74
CA ASP A 786 24.23 6.70 14.54
C ASP A 786 25.50 6.02 13.99
N LYS A 787 25.52 4.69 13.91
CA LYS A 787 26.70 3.89 13.52
C LYS A 787 26.34 2.77 12.54
N ILE A 788 25.52 3.08 11.53
CA ILE A 788 25.17 2.14 10.46
C ILE A 788 26.22 2.15 9.34
N LYS A 789 26.47 0.98 8.74
CA LYS A 789 27.37 0.85 7.59
C LYS A 789 26.59 0.74 6.29
N PHE A 790 27.17 1.21 5.21
CA PHE A 790 26.73 0.88 3.85
C PHE A 790 27.01 -0.60 3.55
N GLU A 791 25.93 -1.35 3.29
CA GLU A 791 25.99 -2.75 2.87
C GLU A 791 26.15 -2.83 1.34
N LYS A 792 27.06 -3.67 0.86
CA LYS A 792 27.30 -3.82 -0.58
C LYS A 792 26.23 -4.72 -1.20
N PHE A 793 25.56 -4.20 -2.23
CA PHE A 793 24.53 -4.88 -2.98
C PHE A 793 25.03 -5.27 -4.39
N VAL A 794 24.39 -6.27 -5.00
CA VAL A 794 24.60 -6.62 -6.41
C VAL A 794 24.09 -5.52 -7.32
N SER A 795 24.99 -4.78 -7.97
CA SER A 795 24.60 -3.83 -9.01
C SER A 795 23.95 -4.58 -10.17
N SER A 796 22.75 -4.17 -10.54
CA SER A 796 22.02 -4.65 -11.72
C SER A 796 21.55 -3.50 -12.58
N THR A 797 21.10 -3.78 -13.79
CA THR A 797 20.48 -2.81 -14.70
C THR A 797 19.48 -3.50 -15.62
N VAL A 798 18.36 -2.82 -15.87
CA VAL A 798 17.36 -3.16 -16.89
C VAL A 798 17.34 -2.03 -17.92
N PHE A 799 17.15 -2.40 -19.18
CA PHE A 799 16.94 -1.52 -20.33
C PHE A 799 15.72 -2.04 -21.10
N ALA A 800 14.80 -1.16 -21.50
CA ALA A 800 13.50 -1.55 -22.07
C ALA A 800 13.11 -0.67 -23.28
N ALA A 801 13.95 -0.71 -24.32
CA ALA A 801 13.76 0.06 -25.55
C ALA A 801 14.14 -0.77 -26.80
N MET A 802 13.97 -0.21 -27.99
CA MET A 802 14.30 -0.86 -29.27
C MET A 802 13.55 -2.18 -29.52
N ASN A 803 12.29 -2.28 -29.06
CA ASN A 803 11.45 -3.49 -29.09
C ASN A 803 12.04 -4.72 -28.36
N THR A 804 12.95 -4.53 -27.40
CA THR A 804 13.50 -5.63 -26.59
C THR A 804 13.70 -5.20 -25.15
N GLN A 805 14.07 -6.16 -24.29
CA GLN A 805 14.54 -5.92 -22.94
C GLN A 805 15.95 -6.49 -22.78
N VAL A 806 16.81 -5.79 -22.06
CA VAL A 806 18.15 -6.25 -21.68
C VAL A 806 18.28 -6.14 -20.18
N PHE A 807 18.75 -7.20 -19.54
CA PHE A 807 19.10 -7.21 -18.11
C PHE A 807 20.56 -7.66 -17.94
N SER A 808 21.27 -7.02 -17.02
CA SER A 808 22.65 -7.34 -16.68
C SER A 808 22.91 -7.12 -15.19
N ALA A 809 23.68 -8.01 -14.54
CA ALA A 809 24.04 -7.88 -13.13
C ALA A 809 25.40 -8.47 -12.79
N GLY A 810 26.03 -7.95 -11.73
CA GLY A 810 27.29 -8.44 -11.18
C GLY A 810 28.53 -7.81 -11.81
N THR A 811 29.40 -8.63 -12.42
CA THR A 811 30.59 -8.18 -13.13
C THR A 811 30.26 -7.25 -14.31
N ILE A 812 31.24 -6.43 -14.72
CA ILE A 812 31.17 -5.56 -15.91
C ILE A 812 32.22 -5.92 -16.97
N ASN A 813 32.96 -7.03 -16.78
CA ASN A 813 33.95 -7.56 -17.72
C ASN A 813 33.56 -8.99 -18.11
N PHE A 814 32.44 -9.14 -18.81
CA PHE A 814 31.89 -10.46 -19.14
C PHE A 814 32.76 -11.26 -20.14
N ASP A 815 33.58 -10.58 -20.94
CA ASP A 815 34.50 -11.22 -21.90
C ASP A 815 35.75 -11.83 -21.21
N ASP A 816 35.99 -11.58 -19.92
CA ASP A 816 37.15 -12.06 -19.16
C ASP A 816 37.41 -13.59 -19.33
N PRO A 817 38.63 -14.02 -19.71
CA PRO A 817 38.96 -15.44 -19.89
C PRO A 817 38.98 -16.29 -18.61
N SER A 818 39.01 -15.67 -17.43
CA SER A 818 38.98 -16.38 -16.14
C SER A 818 37.57 -16.76 -15.65
N LEU A 819 36.53 -16.27 -16.35
CA LEU A 819 35.14 -16.60 -16.07
C LEU A 819 34.73 -17.88 -16.81
N GLU A 820 34.17 -18.85 -16.09
CA GLU A 820 33.38 -19.92 -16.69
C GLU A 820 32.03 -19.36 -17.15
N LYS A 821 31.59 -19.73 -18.36
CA LYS A 821 30.44 -19.12 -19.04
C LYS A 821 29.46 -20.20 -19.45
N ILE A 822 28.20 -20.06 -19.08
CA ILE A 822 27.13 -21.03 -19.37
C ILE A 822 25.91 -20.25 -19.86
N GLY A 823 25.35 -20.63 -21.01
CA GLY A 823 24.26 -19.85 -21.59
C GLY A 823 23.63 -20.49 -22.82
N SER A 824 22.59 -19.84 -23.32
CA SER A 824 21.88 -20.20 -24.54
C SER A 824 21.61 -18.96 -25.40
N ILE A 825 21.49 -19.17 -26.71
CA ILE A 825 21.11 -18.15 -27.68
C ILE A 825 19.97 -18.73 -28.52
N ASP A 826 18.81 -18.06 -28.50
CA ASP A 826 17.66 -18.40 -29.33
C ASP A 826 17.38 -17.24 -30.28
N THR A 827 17.98 -17.31 -31.46
CA THR A 827 17.83 -16.31 -32.53
C THR A 827 16.47 -16.37 -33.23
N LEU A 828 15.64 -17.37 -32.97
CA LEU A 828 14.27 -17.45 -33.51
C LEU A 828 13.29 -16.67 -32.64
N ASN A 829 13.43 -16.78 -31.30
CA ASN A 829 12.62 -16.05 -30.33
C ASN A 829 13.28 -14.75 -29.82
N ASN A 830 14.43 -14.37 -30.39
CA ASN A 830 15.24 -13.21 -29.99
C ASN A 830 15.67 -13.20 -28.51
N LYS A 831 15.87 -14.39 -27.92
CA LYS A 831 16.27 -14.55 -26.51
C LYS A 831 17.75 -14.85 -26.36
N TYR A 832 18.32 -14.37 -25.26
CA TYR A 832 19.68 -14.67 -24.83
C TYR A 832 19.71 -14.87 -23.33
N SER A 833 20.46 -15.86 -22.87
CA SER A 833 20.74 -16.02 -21.45
C SER A 833 22.18 -16.48 -21.25
N LYS A 834 22.95 -15.82 -20.38
CA LYS A 834 24.31 -16.27 -20.04
C LYS A 834 24.66 -15.92 -18.60
N LEU A 835 25.19 -16.89 -17.87
CA LEU A 835 25.68 -16.82 -16.50
C LEU A 835 27.20 -16.95 -16.47
N PHE A 836 27.82 -16.25 -15.52
CA PHE A 836 29.27 -16.08 -15.43
C PHE A 836 29.72 -16.46 -14.02
N PHE A 837 30.66 -17.42 -13.95
CA PHE A 837 31.14 -17.97 -12.69
C PHE A 837 32.65 -17.75 -12.54
N TYR A 838 33.07 -17.39 -11.33
CA TYR A 838 34.47 -17.30 -10.93
C TYR A 838 34.70 -18.20 -9.71
N ASN A 839 35.72 -19.07 -9.75
CA ASN A 839 35.97 -20.07 -8.71
C ASN A 839 34.69 -20.86 -8.30
N ASN A 840 33.89 -21.28 -9.29
CA ASN A 840 32.59 -21.97 -9.13
C ASN A 840 31.46 -21.16 -8.46
N LYS A 841 31.64 -19.86 -8.19
CA LYS A 841 30.62 -18.94 -7.64
C LYS A 841 30.01 -18.05 -8.73
N LEU A 842 28.71 -17.79 -8.70
CA LEU A 842 28.05 -16.88 -9.65
C LEU A 842 28.49 -15.44 -9.39
N VAL A 843 29.08 -14.79 -10.40
CA VAL A 843 29.56 -13.39 -10.33
C VAL A 843 28.94 -12.47 -11.37
N GLY A 844 28.10 -12.98 -12.26
CA GLY A 844 27.30 -12.16 -13.15
C GLY A 844 26.29 -12.94 -13.99
N GLY A 845 25.38 -12.21 -14.61
CA GLY A 845 24.42 -12.77 -15.57
C GLY A 845 23.85 -11.71 -16.51
N ILE A 846 23.54 -12.15 -17.73
CA ILE A 846 22.95 -11.35 -18.81
C ILE A 846 21.70 -12.07 -19.31
N LEU A 847 20.62 -11.31 -19.55
CA LEU A 847 19.40 -11.77 -20.22
C LEU A 847 19.02 -10.76 -21.32
N ILE A 848 18.55 -11.25 -22.48
CA ILE A 848 17.93 -10.41 -23.54
C ILE A 848 16.60 -11.05 -23.94
N GLY A 849 15.58 -10.22 -24.17
CA GLY A 849 14.24 -10.59 -24.59
C GLY A 849 13.35 -11.13 -23.47
N ASP A 850 13.89 -12.01 -22.62
CA ASP A 850 13.19 -12.57 -21.45
C ASP A 850 14.03 -12.40 -20.18
N ILE A 851 13.62 -11.46 -19.33
CA ILE A 851 14.36 -11.08 -18.11
C ILE A 851 13.81 -11.73 -16.83
N SER A 852 12.91 -12.71 -16.94
CA SER A 852 12.20 -13.32 -15.79
C SER A 852 13.13 -13.97 -14.75
N SER A 853 14.32 -14.46 -15.15
CA SER A 853 15.33 -14.98 -14.23
C SER A 853 16.19 -13.92 -13.52
N SER A 854 15.99 -12.62 -13.78
CA SER A 854 16.75 -11.52 -13.17
C SER A 854 16.82 -11.60 -11.64
N VAL A 855 15.69 -11.92 -10.99
CA VAL A 855 15.58 -12.15 -9.53
C VAL A 855 16.51 -13.25 -9.05
N LYS A 856 16.54 -14.38 -9.77
CA LYS A 856 17.38 -15.55 -9.45
C LYS A 856 18.85 -15.21 -9.59
N ILE A 857 19.22 -14.43 -10.61
CA ILE A 857 20.60 -13.99 -10.86
C ILE A 857 21.09 -13.05 -9.76
N ILE A 858 20.30 -12.02 -9.39
CA ILE A 858 20.66 -11.08 -8.32
C ILE A 858 20.88 -11.83 -7.00
N ASN A 859 19.93 -12.68 -6.60
CA ASN A 859 20.03 -13.45 -5.36
C ASN A 859 21.20 -14.46 -5.41
N GLY A 860 21.42 -15.11 -6.55
CA GLY A 860 22.53 -16.06 -6.75
C GLY A 860 23.91 -15.39 -6.62
N ILE A 861 24.08 -14.16 -7.09
CA ILE A 861 25.32 -13.40 -6.90
C ILE A 861 25.42 -12.91 -5.45
N GLN A 862 24.34 -12.37 -4.87
CA GLN A 862 24.30 -11.79 -3.52
C GLN A 862 24.59 -12.82 -2.42
N ASN A 863 24.20 -14.08 -2.62
CA ASN A 863 24.41 -15.20 -1.72
C ASN A 863 25.70 -16.00 -2.01
N GLU A 864 26.50 -15.59 -3.01
CA GLU A 864 27.61 -16.37 -3.56
C GLU A 864 27.22 -17.83 -3.86
N GLU A 865 26.18 -18.06 -4.66
CA GLU A 865 25.72 -19.42 -4.97
C GLU A 865 26.66 -20.13 -5.94
N ASP A 866 26.78 -21.45 -5.78
CA ASP A 866 27.58 -22.28 -6.67
C ASP A 866 26.82 -22.66 -7.96
N LYS A 867 27.57 -23.07 -8.98
CA LYS A 867 27.06 -23.48 -10.30
C LYS A 867 25.94 -24.53 -10.24
N LEU A 868 26.03 -25.54 -9.38
CA LEU A 868 25.00 -26.60 -9.30
C LEU A 868 23.73 -26.07 -8.63
N THR A 869 23.88 -25.28 -7.56
CA THR A 869 22.79 -24.59 -6.88
C THR A 869 22.05 -23.63 -7.83
N VAL A 870 22.77 -22.84 -8.63
CA VAL A 870 22.16 -21.88 -9.58
C VAL A 870 21.45 -22.58 -10.74
N LEU A 871 22.03 -23.64 -11.32
CA LEU A 871 21.43 -24.36 -12.44
C LEU A 871 20.21 -25.20 -12.03
N SER A 872 20.23 -25.83 -10.86
CA SER A 872 19.10 -26.63 -10.36
C SER A 872 17.82 -25.81 -10.08
N LYS A 873 17.94 -24.48 -9.93
CA LYS A 873 16.80 -23.54 -9.82
C LYS A 873 16.16 -23.16 -11.17
N GLY A 874 16.66 -23.67 -12.30
CA GLY A 874 16.24 -23.26 -13.64
C GLY A 874 16.45 -21.75 -13.85
N THR A 875 17.69 -21.29 -13.63
CA THR A 875 18.05 -19.87 -13.77
C THR A 875 18.27 -19.47 -15.23
N ILE A 876 18.69 -20.41 -16.07
CA ILE A 876 18.80 -20.34 -17.53
C ILE A 876 18.40 -21.68 -18.14
#